data_AF-A0A0F0LIX1-F1
#
_entry.id   AF-A0A0F0LIX1-F1
#
_cell.length_a   1.000
_cell.length_b   1.000
_cell.length_c   1.000
_cell.angle_alpha   90.00
_cell.angle_beta   90.00
_cell.angle_gamma   90.00
#
_symmetry.space_group_name_H-M   'P 1'
#
loop_
_entity.id
_entity.type
_entity.pdbx_description
1 polymer ?
#
loop_
_entity_poly.entity_id
_entity_poly.type
_entity_poly.pdbx_seq_one_letter_code
_entity_poly.pdbx_strand_id
1 'polypeptide(L)'
;MSAVGIVAVSHSLRLAEAAQELAAQMVPGGTVPIALAAGAGTDADGAPILGTDATRVAAAIDELAEACDGVLVLMDLGSAVMSAEFALELRSSAVPVRLASAPFVEGLLAASVTAAQGASLDDVAAEANGALIAKSAQLGDEPQAPAGSGGPELEESAPASAVSRPGEASRTVLVRNPAGVHARPAAMIAQAAAGAELRLRRLPDGDPVPASSMMRLLAFGARPGDEVQLAGDPAAVERVAALFEDGFGEMDGTPQAPGPSPGTAPSGSLSEDARTGVSSGTAPAPPSPGSTLRGLGVSPGRAIAPAAQLGAAIPEPSADRVPAADRDAEAERIAPATAEVVAALRATAAASDGEAAQILEATALLAADPDFAAGAAARVRADGASAARAVWDEAADQEQVLRGLGGRLAERAVDVRSVRDRIVARLTGQEIPGVPDREDPFVLVARDLAPAETATLGRSRCVGLVTEEGGPTSHTAILARALGIPAVVGATGAVGIEPGTTVLVDGEAGTVRLDPPAGEAVAAVEQVAAFDGTGLLADGTAIPLLANVGGAADAVAAAEARAQGIGLFRTEFCFLDRAEEPTVAEQVAAYRGVLAPFAGRKVVVRTLDAGSDKPLPFATAADEENPALGVRGLRVSVAHPALLAHQLAAIAAAGAAESAQLEVMAPMVATVEEARDFAAACREAGIARTGIMIETPAAALMAAELFAVVDFVSLGTNDLTQYTMAADRLSAPLGALNDPWQPAVLRLIAAVGEAGRAAGKPVGVCGEAGGDPALAPVLVGLGVTSLSMTARSLDRVSARLRTVTAEDCRRAAAAALGAATAAEARSAVAAVLG
;
A
#
# COMPACT_ATOMS: atom_id res chain seq x y z
N MET A 1 5.48 30.51 46.11
CA MET A 1 5.48 29.69 44.88
C MET A 1 4.21 28.87 44.94
N SER A 2 3.43 28.86 43.87
CA SER A 2 2.22 28.04 43.80
C SER A 2 2.61 26.58 43.95
N ALA A 3 2.18 25.94 45.03
CA ALA A 3 2.48 24.53 45.27
C ALA A 3 1.31 23.71 44.75
N VAL A 4 1.56 22.83 43.78
CA VAL A 4 0.59 21.84 43.30
C VAL A 4 0.76 20.56 44.11
N GLY A 5 -0.30 20.13 44.79
CA GLY A 5 -0.36 18.83 45.47
C GLY A 5 -0.86 17.74 44.52
N ILE A 6 -0.45 16.49 44.75
CA ILE A 6 -0.88 15.34 43.93
C ILE A 6 -1.57 14.29 44.79
N VAL A 7 -2.80 13.89 44.46
CA VAL A 7 -3.49 12.74 45.06
C VAL A 7 -3.36 11.55 44.13
N ALA A 8 -2.73 10.48 44.60
CA ALA A 8 -2.63 9.21 43.89
C ALA A 8 -3.74 8.26 44.37
N VAL A 9 -4.74 8.05 43.51
CA VAL A 9 -5.90 7.18 43.77
C VAL A 9 -5.66 5.81 43.14
N SER A 10 -5.57 4.77 43.96
CA SER A 10 -5.35 3.40 43.47
C SER A 10 -6.22 2.37 44.18
N HIS A 11 -6.61 1.34 43.47
CA HIS A 11 -7.23 0.16 44.07
C HIS A 11 -6.26 -0.57 45.00
N SER A 12 -4.94 -0.46 44.80
CA SER A 12 -3.92 -1.15 45.59
C SER A 12 -3.05 -0.16 46.34
N LEU A 13 -3.12 -0.18 47.68
CA LEU A 13 -2.24 0.63 48.52
C LEU A 13 -0.75 0.38 48.20
N ARG A 14 -0.36 -0.88 48.00
CA ARG A 14 1.02 -1.25 47.67
C ARG A 14 1.49 -0.67 46.32
N LEU A 15 0.58 -0.55 45.35
CA LEU A 15 0.91 0.05 44.05
C LEU A 15 1.10 1.56 44.20
N ALA A 16 0.23 2.22 44.96
CA ALA A 16 0.32 3.65 45.23
C ALA A 16 1.61 4.00 46.01
N GLU A 17 1.97 3.21 47.02
CA GLU A 17 3.20 3.36 47.79
C GLU A 17 4.45 3.20 46.89
N ALA A 18 4.48 2.17 46.04
CA ALA A 18 5.58 1.95 45.11
C ALA A 18 5.71 3.09 44.08
N ALA A 19 4.58 3.58 43.55
CA ALA A 19 4.58 4.70 42.59
C ALA A 19 5.04 6.01 43.26
N GLN A 20 4.63 6.27 44.51
CA GLN A 20 5.08 7.42 45.29
C GLN A 20 6.59 7.34 45.59
N GLU A 21 7.10 6.16 45.94
CA GLU A 21 8.54 5.95 46.18
C GLU A 21 9.35 6.26 44.92
N LEU A 22 8.91 5.80 43.75
CA LEU A 22 9.54 6.12 42.46
C LEU A 22 9.50 7.62 42.18
N ALA A 23 8.35 8.28 42.41
CA ALA A 23 8.20 9.72 42.22
C ALA A 23 9.13 10.53 43.13
N ALA A 24 9.28 10.14 44.39
CA ALA A 24 10.17 10.78 45.34
C ALA A 24 11.65 10.72 44.89
N GLN A 25 12.07 9.65 44.21
CA GLN A 25 13.43 9.52 43.69
C GLN A 25 13.70 10.44 42.49
N MET A 26 12.67 10.86 41.76
CA MET A 26 12.82 11.71 40.56
C MET A 26 13.00 13.20 40.89
N VAL A 27 12.87 13.61 42.15
CA VAL A 27 13.01 15.01 42.57
C VAL A 27 14.10 15.15 43.65
N PRO A 28 15.41 15.04 43.31
CA PRO A 28 16.48 15.13 44.30
C PRO A 28 16.58 16.56 44.87
N GLY A 29 16.18 16.73 46.14
CA GLY A 29 16.30 18.00 46.86
C GLY A 29 15.04 18.89 46.86
N GLY A 30 13.93 18.43 46.28
CA GLY A 30 12.61 19.06 46.39
C GLY A 30 11.59 18.10 47.01
N THR A 31 10.56 18.62 47.68
CA THR A 31 9.45 17.81 48.19
C THR A 31 8.15 18.26 47.53
N VAL A 32 7.55 17.38 46.72
CA VAL A 32 6.18 17.58 46.22
C VAL A 32 5.21 16.90 47.18
N PRO A 33 4.17 17.61 47.68
CA PRO A 33 3.15 17.00 48.50
C PRO A 33 2.35 15.95 47.71
N ILE A 34 2.53 14.66 48.05
CA ILE A 34 1.78 13.55 47.44
C ILE A 34 0.98 12.83 48.53
N ALA A 35 -0.34 12.82 48.41
CA ALA A 35 -1.24 12.09 49.31
C ALA A 35 -1.77 10.81 48.63
N LEU A 36 -1.85 9.72 49.38
CA LEU A 36 -2.34 8.43 48.86
C LEU A 36 -3.79 8.21 49.28
N ALA A 37 -4.66 7.99 48.30
CA ALA A 37 -6.04 7.58 48.52
C ALA A 37 -6.23 6.19 47.90
N ALA A 38 -5.73 5.17 48.58
CA ALA A 38 -5.65 3.83 48.02
C ALA A 38 -6.18 2.72 48.94
N GLY A 39 -6.79 1.70 48.31
CA GLY A 39 -7.42 0.58 48.98
C GLY A 39 -8.76 0.92 49.66
N ALA A 40 -9.59 -0.10 49.86
CA ALA A 40 -10.90 0.01 50.54
C ALA A 40 -10.82 -0.34 52.05
N GLY A 41 -9.63 -0.22 52.66
CA GLY A 41 -9.37 -0.59 54.05
C GLY A 41 -8.68 -1.94 54.19
N THR A 42 -8.80 -2.55 55.37
CA THR A 42 -8.30 -3.89 55.66
C THR A 42 -9.44 -4.82 56.02
N ASP A 43 -9.31 -6.10 55.69
CA ASP A 43 -10.26 -7.13 56.11
C ASP A 43 -10.09 -7.49 57.59
N ALA A 44 -10.91 -8.43 58.06
CA ALA A 44 -10.92 -8.88 59.46
C ALA A 44 -9.57 -9.49 59.90
N ASP A 45 -8.74 -9.92 58.96
CA ASP A 45 -7.42 -10.51 59.20
C ASP A 45 -6.28 -9.47 59.02
N GLY A 46 -6.63 -8.20 58.76
CA GLY A 46 -5.69 -7.10 58.60
C GLY A 46 -5.06 -7.02 57.21
N ALA A 47 -5.53 -7.80 56.23
CA ALA A 47 -5.03 -7.75 54.88
C ALA A 47 -5.67 -6.60 54.07
N PRO A 48 -4.89 -5.87 53.25
CA PRO A 48 -5.41 -4.73 52.49
C PRO A 48 -6.41 -5.18 51.42
N ILE A 49 -7.59 -4.56 51.42
CA ILE A 49 -8.67 -4.81 50.46
C ILE A 49 -8.45 -3.92 49.24
N LEU A 50 -8.49 -4.53 48.05
CA LEU A 50 -8.43 -3.79 46.79
C LEU A 50 -9.72 -2.99 46.57
N GLY A 51 -9.59 -1.70 46.27
CA GLY A 51 -10.74 -0.83 46.03
C GLY A 51 -10.40 0.65 46.21
N THR A 52 -11.36 1.52 45.90
CA THR A 52 -11.25 2.96 46.11
C THR A 52 -12.40 3.46 46.98
N ASP A 53 -12.15 4.52 47.76
CA ASP A 53 -13.11 5.11 48.68
C ASP A 53 -13.14 6.63 48.46
N ALA A 54 -14.25 7.12 47.91
CA ALA A 54 -14.43 8.55 47.58
C ALA A 54 -14.25 9.46 48.81
N THR A 55 -14.59 8.99 50.01
CA THR A 55 -14.41 9.76 51.25
C THR A 55 -12.93 9.95 51.58
N ARG A 56 -12.09 8.94 51.30
CA ARG A 56 -10.63 9.04 51.47
C ARG A 56 -9.99 9.90 50.41
N VAL A 57 -10.48 9.83 49.17
CA VAL A 57 -10.03 10.72 48.09
C VAL A 57 -10.36 12.18 48.43
N ALA A 58 -11.56 12.47 48.92
CA ALA A 58 -11.96 13.81 49.35
C ALA A 58 -11.11 14.32 50.53
N ALA A 59 -10.86 13.47 51.53
CA ALA A 59 -10.00 13.81 52.66
C ALA A 59 -8.55 14.09 52.22
N ALA A 60 -8.00 13.31 51.28
CA ALA A 60 -6.65 13.53 50.75
C ALA A 60 -6.55 14.84 49.94
N ILE A 61 -7.60 15.20 49.19
CA ILE A 61 -7.68 16.50 48.51
C ILE A 61 -7.69 17.63 49.53
N ASP A 62 -8.55 17.54 50.55
CA ASP A 62 -8.67 18.57 51.59
C ASP A 62 -7.38 18.75 52.40
N GLU A 63 -6.68 17.66 52.71
CA GLU A 63 -5.38 17.69 53.40
C GLU A 63 -4.34 18.46 52.57
N LEU A 64 -4.23 18.18 51.27
CA LEU A 64 -3.29 18.88 50.40
C LEU A 64 -3.69 20.35 50.18
N ALA A 65 -4.99 20.65 50.16
CA ALA A 65 -5.53 21.99 49.98
C ALA A 65 -5.15 22.95 51.12
N GLU A 66 -4.73 22.46 52.29
CA GLU A 66 -4.24 23.32 53.39
C GLU A 66 -2.87 23.96 53.06
N ALA A 67 -2.09 23.33 52.17
CA ALA A 67 -0.71 23.72 51.87
C ALA A 67 -0.45 23.98 50.38
N CYS A 68 -1.42 23.70 49.51
CA CYS A 68 -1.29 23.76 48.05
C CYS A 68 -2.33 24.70 47.44
N ASP A 69 -1.94 25.40 46.37
CA ASP A 69 -2.80 26.33 45.62
C ASP A 69 -3.64 25.61 44.55
N GLY A 70 -3.41 24.32 44.36
CA GLY A 70 -4.16 23.44 43.46
C GLY A 70 -3.80 21.97 43.66
N VAL A 71 -4.70 21.06 43.30
CA VAL A 71 -4.52 19.61 43.48
C VAL A 71 -4.75 18.86 42.17
N LEU A 72 -3.77 18.06 41.75
CA LEU A 72 -3.92 17.08 40.67
C LEU A 72 -4.34 15.73 41.26
N VAL A 73 -5.34 15.08 40.69
CA VAL A 73 -5.76 13.72 41.07
C VAL A 73 -5.44 12.77 39.92
N LEU A 74 -4.65 11.74 40.23
CA LEU A 74 -4.26 10.66 39.31
C LEU A 74 -4.92 9.36 39.72
N MET A 75 -5.46 8.62 38.77
CA MET A 75 -6.24 7.40 39.02
C MET A 75 -5.67 6.19 38.26
N ASP A 76 -5.74 4.99 38.85
CA ASP A 76 -5.17 3.77 38.26
C ASP A 76 -6.07 3.04 37.25
N LEU A 77 -7.33 2.81 37.62
CA LEU A 77 -8.31 2.06 36.84
C LEU A 77 -9.57 2.88 36.64
N GLY A 78 -10.35 2.56 35.59
CA GLY A 78 -11.56 3.29 35.24
C GLY A 78 -12.59 3.43 36.38
N SER A 79 -12.70 2.45 37.29
CA SER A 79 -13.58 2.54 38.47
C SER A 79 -13.13 3.57 39.51
N ALA A 80 -11.86 3.97 39.54
CA ALA A 80 -11.35 5.02 40.42
C ALA A 80 -11.79 6.42 39.95
N VAL A 81 -12.14 6.58 38.66
CA VAL A 81 -12.68 7.83 38.11
C VAL A 81 -13.98 8.21 38.82
N MET A 82 -14.92 7.27 38.96
CA MET A 82 -16.19 7.49 39.66
C MET A 82 -15.97 7.89 41.12
N SER A 83 -15.01 7.25 41.80
CA SER A 83 -14.64 7.59 43.19
C SER A 83 -14.02 8.99 43.29
N ALA A 84 -13.21 9.39 42.30
CA ALA A 84 -12.59 10.70 42.25
C ALA A 84 -13.60 11.81 41.92
N GLU A 85 -14.53 11.57 40.97
CA GLU A 85 -15.62 12.49 40.65
C GLU A 85 -16.53 12.71 41.85
N PHE A 86 -16.97 11.64 42.52
CA PHE A 86 -17.80 11.75 43.71
C PHE A 86 -17.06 12.43 44.87
N ALA A 87 -15.74 12.25 44.98
CA ALA A 87 -14.92 12.97 45.96
C ALA A 87 -14.91 14.49 45.74
N LEU A 88 -15.06 14.99 44.50
CA LEU A 88 -15.18 16.43 44.24
C LEU A 88 -16.45 17.02 44.84
N GLU A 89 -17.52 16.24 45.02
CA GLU A 89 -18.75 16.65 45.69
C GLU A 89 -18.64 16.59 47.22
N LEU A 90 -17.80 15.69 47.75
CA LEU A 90 -17.63 15.46 49.18
C LEU A 90 -16.57 16.34 49.83
N ARG A 91 -15.65 16.91 49.05
CA ARG A 91 -14.54 17.74 49.57
C ARG A 91 -15.06 19.04 50.18
N SER A 92 -14.35 19.54 51.17
CA SER A 92 -14.65 20.82 51.84
C SER A 92 -13.81 21.99 51.32
N SER A 93 -12.71 21.69 50.62
CA SER A 93 -11.79 22.68 50.07
C SER A 93 -12.27 23.31 48.75
N ALA A 94 -11.96 24.60 48.60
CA ALA A 94 -12.28 25.41 47.41
C ALA A 94 -11.10 25.56 46.43
N VAL A 95 -9.97 24.88 46.67
CA VAL A 95 -8.82 24.94 45.76
C VAL A 95 -9.16 24.30 44.41
N PRO A 96 -8.57 24.77 43.29
CA PRO A 96 -8.72 24.13 41.99
C PRO A 96 -8.24 22.67 42.04
N VAL A 97 -9.06 21.76 41.54
CA VAL A 97 -8.72 20.32 41.43
C VAL A 97 -8.87 19.87 39.99
N ARG A 98 -7.86 19.16 39.46
CA ARG A 98 -7.89 18.56 38.13
C ARG A 98 -7.82 17.04 38.24
N LEU A 99 -8.73 16.34 37.56
CA LEU A 99 -8.60 14.90 37.35
C LEU A 99 -7.79 14.68 36.07
N ALA A 100 -6.73 13.88 36.14
CA ALA A 100 -5.90 13.53 34.98
C ALA A 100 -6.22 12.13 34.46
N SER A 101 -6.35 12.00 33.14
CA SER A 101 -6.51 10.72 32.44
C SER A 101 -5.17 10.06 32.11
N ALA A 102 -4.13 10.40 32.86
CA ALA A 102 -2.76 9.96 32.63
C ALA A 102 -2.53 8.50 33.06
N PRO A 103 -1.57 7.79 32.45
CA PRO A 103 -1.10 6.51 32.98
C PRO A 103 -0.60 6.70 34.43
N PHE A 104 -1.06 5.86 35.36
CA PHE A 104 -0.91 6.10 36.80
C PHE A 104 0.54 6.31 37.27
N VAL A 105 1.47 5.46 36.82
CA VAL A 105 2.87 5.54 37.27
C VAL A 105 3.62 6.62 36.50
N GLU A 106 3.62 6.55 35.16
CA GLU A 106 4.34 7.51 34.31
C GLU A 106 3.81 8.95 34.51
N GLY A 107 2.49 9.11 34.63
CA GLY A 107 1.84 10.38 34.93
C GLY A 107 2.20 10.94 36.31
N LEU A 108 2.32 10.08 37.33
CA LEU A 108 2.74 10.51 38.68
C LEU A 108 4.19 10.99 38.69
N LEU A 109 5.09 10.33 37.95
CA LEU A 109 6.49 10.77 37.81
C LEU A 109 6.57 12.12 37.11
N ALA A 110 5.90 12.25 35.96
CA ALA A 110 5.88 13.46 35.15
C ALA A 110 5.28 14.64 35.92
N ALA A 111 4.13 14.43 36.57
CA ALA A 111 3.48 15.43 37.42
C ALA A 111 4.38 15.88 38.58
N SER A 112 5.08 14.94 39.23
CA SER A 112 5.95 15.25 40.38
C SER A 112 7.16 16.08 39.96
N VAL A 113 7.79 15.76 38.83
CA VAL A 113 8.93 16.55 38.31
C VAL A 113 8.50 17.97 37.94
N THR A 114 7.34 18.11 37.29
CA THR A 114 6.83 19.40 36.82
C THR A 114 6.29 20.26 37.98
N ALA A 115 5.62 19.66 38.95
CA ALA A 115 5.18 20.35 40.16
C ALA A 115 6.36 20.85 41.00
N ALA A 116 7.45 20.08 41.09
CA ALA A 116 8.67 20.49 41.80
C ALA A 116 9.35 21.71 41.19
N GLN A 117 9.13 21.97 39.90
CA GLN A 117 9.64 23.15 39.20
C GLN A 117 8.76 24.40 39.41
N GLY A 118 7.65 24.28 40.14
CA GLY A 118 6.73 25.38 40.42
C GLY A 118 5.79 25.72 39.25
N ALA A 119 5.54 24.76 38.36
CA ALA A 119 4.61 24.90 37.24
C ALA A 119 3.15 25.04 37.71
N SER A 120 2.27 25.56 36.83
CA SER A 120 0.85 25.72 37.14
C SER A 120 0.12 24.38 37.19
N LEU A 121 -1.06 24.32 37.82
CA LEU A 121 -1.87 23.10 37.88
C LEU A 121 -2.22 22.57 36.48
N ASP A 122 -2.47 23.46 35.51
CA ASP A 122 -2.81 23.07 34.15
C ASP A 122 -1.58 22.51 33.40
N ASP A 123 -0.39 23.09 33.62
CA ASP A 123 0.86 22.56 33.05
C ASP A 123 1.23 21.19 33.65
N VAL A 124 1.06 21.04 34.96
CA VAL A 124 1.29 19.77 35.67
C VAL A 124 0.32 18.69 35.16
N ALA A 125 -0.94 19.05 34.90
CA ALA A 125 -1.94 18.14 34.33
C ALA A 125 -1.64 17.77 32.86
N ALA A 126 -1.21 18.74 32.04
CA ALA A 126 -0.86 18.52 30.64
C ALA A 126 0.33 17.57 30.51
N GLU A 127 1.39 17.79 31.31
CA GLU A 127 2.57 16.93 31.32
C GLU A 127 2.23 15.52 31.82
N ALA A 128 1.39 15.39 32.85
CA ALA A 128 0.92 14.10 33.32
C ALA A 128 0.19 13.33 32.21
N ASN A 129 -0.76 13.98 31.53
CA ASN A 129 -1.54 13.37 30.44
C ASN A 129 -0.66 13.01 29.24
N GLY A 130 0.40 13.78 28.99
CA GLY A 130 1.39 13.52 27.93
C GLY A 130 2.42 12.43 28.27
N ALA A 131 2.47 11.94 29.50
CA ALA A 131 3.52 11.02 29.95
C ALA A 131 3.58 9.69 29.19
N LEU A 132 2.48 9.27 28.55
CA LEU A 132 2.46 8.07 27.71
C LEU A 132 3.08 8.30 26.33
N ILE A 133 3.12 9.54 25.83
CA ILE A 133 3.50 9.87 24.44
C ILE A 133 4.89 9.35 24.11
N ALA A 134 5.87 9.50 25.01
CA ALA A 134 7.23 9.01 24.77
C ALA A 134 7.31 7.48 24.66
N LYS A 135 6.53 6.76 25.47
CA LYS A 135 6.47 5.29 25.47
C LYS A 135 5.63 4.76 24.30
N SER A 136 4.52 5.41 23.97
CA SER A 136 3.72 5.15 22.78
C SER A 136 4.50 5.42 21.49
N ALA A 137 5.29 6.50 21.44
CA ALA A 137 6.17 6.79 20.31
C ALA A 137 7.29 5.73 20.15
N GLN A 138 7.78 5.15 21.26
CA GLN A 138 8.75 4.05 21.21
C GLN A 138 8.13 2.71 20.80
N LEU A 139 6.86 2.49 21.15
CA LEU A 139 6.12 1.26 20.80
C LEU A 139 5.41 1.35 19.44
N GLY A 140 5.31 2.55 18.86
CA GLY A 140 4.60 2.79 17.61
C GLY A 140 3.07 2.89 17.77
N ASP A 141 2.56 3.18 18.97
CA ASP A 141 1.13 3.42 19.21
C ASP A 141 0.76 4.85 18.74
N GLU A 142 -0.36 5.02 18.03
CA GLU A 142 -0.87 6.36 17.67
C GLU A 142 -1.27 7.16 18.93
N PRO A 143 -1.05 8.48 18.99
CA PRO A 143 -1.54 9.31 20.09
C PRO A 143 -3.06 9.43 20.05
N GLN A 144 -3.76 8.91 21.07
CA GLN A 144 -5.20 9.12 21.25
C GLN A 144 -5.48 10.58 21.63
N ALA A 145 -6.28 11.29 20.83
CA ALA A 145 -6.84 12.59 21.22
C ALA A 145 -7.81 12.42 22.41
N PRO A 146 -7.85 13.33 23.40
CA PRO A 146 -8.76 13.20 24.53
C PRO A 146 -10.22 13.34 24.08
N ALA A 147 -11.06 12.37 24.46
CA ALA A 147 -12.51 12.40 24.24
C ALA A 147 -13.17 13.51 25.08
N GLY A 148 -13.91 14.41 24.42
CA GLY A 148 -14.58 15.53 25.07
C GLY A 148 -15.78 15.13 25.94
N SER A 149 -15.85 15.68 27.15
CA SER A 149 -17.06 15.76 27.97
C SER A 149 -17.69 17.14 27.84
N GLY A 150 -18.96 17.20 27.41
CA GLY A 150 -19.67 18.44 27.10
C GLY A 150 -20.26 19.20 28.30
N GLY A 151 -20.28 20.54 28.14
CA GLY A 151 -21.22 21.50 28.76
C GLY A 151 -20.58 22.52 29.74
N PRO A 152 -21.16 23.73 29.95
CA PRO A 152 -22.02 24.57 29.09
C PRO A 152 -21.32 25.86 28.63
N GLU A 153 -21.94 26.56 27.69
CA GLU A 153 -21.56 27.85 27.11
C GLU A 153 -21.10 28.89 28.16
N LEU A 154 -19.86 29.40 28.01
CA LEU A 154 -19.41 30.64 28.63
C LEU A 154 -18.61 31.46 27.60
N GLU A 155 -19.26 32.52 27.17
CA GLU A 155 -18.79 33.81 26.62
C GLU A 155 -17.47 33.86 25.83
N GLU A 156 -17.60 34.27 24.55
CA GLU A 156 -16.55 34.77 23.67
C GLU A 156 -15.60 35.73 24.39
N SER A 157 -14.33 35.33 24.52
CA SER A 157 -13.21 36.26 24.62
C SER A 157 -12.23 35.99 23.48
N ALA A 158 -12.08 36.98 22.61
CA ALA A 158 -11.35 36.97 21.35
C ALA A 158 -9.92 36.37 21.43
N PRO A 159 -9.44 35.68 20.39
CA PRO A 159 -8.07 35.18 20.36
C PRO A 159 -7.08 36.32 20.12
N ALA A 160 -6.01 36.30 20.91
CA ALA A 160 -4.85 37.16 20.74
C ALA A 160 -4.18 36.90 19.38
N SER A 161 -4.12 37.93 18.55
CA SER A 161 -3.47 37.92 17.25
C SER A 161 -1.96 37.64 17.37
N ALA A 162 -1.49 36.58 16.71
CA ALA A 162 -0.10 36.49 16.31
C ALA A 162 0.20 37.61 15.29
N VAL A 163 1.22 38.39 15.57
CA VAL A 163 1.63 39.59 14.82
C VAL A 163 2.07 39.21 13.41
N SER A 164 1.24 39.49 12.40
CA SER A 164 1.63 39.44 10.97
C SER A 164 2.66 40.53 10.67
N ARG A 165 3.70 40.21 9.90
CA ARG A 165 4.63 41.25 9.40
C ARG A 165 3.90 42.15 8.39
N PRO A 166 4.20 43.46 8.31
CA PRO A 166 3.50 44.35 7.38
C PRO A 166 3.79 43.95 5.93
N GLY A 167 2.79 43.44 5.22
CA GLY A 167 2.87 43.06 3.80
C GLY A 167 2.73 41.56 3.50
N GLU A 168 2.67 40.69 4.51
CA GLU A 168 2.39 39.25 4.32
C GLU A 168 0.88 39.02 4.18
N ALA A 169 0.46 38.34 3.11
CA ALA A 169 -0.91 37.84 2.99
C ALA A 169 -1.04 36.56 3.82
N SER A 170 -2.18 36.41 4.50
CA SER A 170 -2.51 35.20 5.25
C SER A 170 -3.90 34.71 4.84
N ARG A 171 -4.01 33.42 4.52
CA ARG A 171 -5.27 32.77 4.14
C ARG A 171 -5.35 31.39 4.77
N THR A 172 -6.47 31.07 5.39
CA THR A 172 -6.74 29.70 5.87
C THR A 172 -7.44 28.91 4.77
N VAL A 173 -6.95 27.70 4.52
CA VAL A 173 -7.51 26.74 3.56
C VAL A 173 -7.75 25.42 4.27
N LEU A 174 -8.73 24.66 3.78
CA LEU A 174 -9.03 23.34 4.29
C LEU A 174 -8.32 22.29 3.43
N VAL A 175 -7.71 21.28 4.04
CA VAL A 175 -7.24 20.10 3.31
C VAL A 175 -8.47 19.31 2.87
N ARG A 176 -8.82 19.39 1.59
CA ARG A 176 -10.01 18.72 1.04
C ARG A 176 -9.71 17.41 0.34
N ASN A 177 -8.48 17.23 -0.15
CA ASN A 177 -8.10 16.03 -0.86
C ASN A 177 -7.96 14.86 0.14
N PRO A 178 -8.46 13.67 -0.21
CA PRO A 178 -8.80 12.71 0.82
C PRO A 178 -7.60 11.89 1.33
N ALA A 179 -6.47 11.89 0.62
CA ALA A 179 -5.21 11.34 1.11
C ALA A 179 -4.34 12.36 1.88
N GLY A 180 -4.85 13.58 2.10
CA GLY A 180 -4.10 14.66 2.76
C GLY A 180 -2.93 15.18 1.92
N VAL A 181 -2.04 15.99 2.51
CA VAL A 181 -0.87 16.51 1.78
C VAL A 181 0.19 15.41 1.64
N HIS A 182 0.06 14.57 0.61
CA HIS A 182 1.02 13.51 0.27
C HIS A 182 1.97 13.94 -0.88
N ALA A 183 2.67 12.98 -1.49
CA ALA A 183 3.70 13.21 -2.50
C ALA A 183 3.33 14.18 -3.64
N ARG A 184 2.16 14.00 -4.24
CA ARG A 184 1.71 14.79 -5.39
C ARG A 184 1.21 16.19 -4.98
N PRO A 185 0.36 16.34 -3.94
CA PRO A 185 0.01 17.65 -3.40
C PRO A 185 1.24 18.43 -2.92
N ALA A 186 2.14 17.78 -2.18
CA ALA A 186 3.39 18.39 -1.73
C ALA A 186 4.24 18.88 -2.91
N ALA A 187 4.36 18.09 -3.97
CA ALA A 187 5.01 18.47 -5.22
C ALA A 187 4.36 19.70 -5.89
N MET A 188 3.02 19.71 -6.00
CA MET A 188 2.28 20.82 -6.61
C MET A 188 2.38 22.11 -5.78
N ILE A 189 2.31 21.99 -4.44
CA ILE A 189 2.52 23.11 -3.52
C ILE A 189 3.95 23.66 -3.69
N ALA A 190 4.96 22.80 -3.64
CA ALA A 190 6.36 23.19 -3.80
C ALA A 190 6.62 23.88 -5.15
N GLN A 191 6.02 23.37 -6.23
CA GLN A 191 6.12 23.97 -7.55
C GLN A 191 5.41 25.33 -7.64
N ALA A 192 4.21 25.46 -7.08
CA ALA A 192 3.45 26.71 -7.07
C ALA A 192 4.06 27.80 -6.17
N ALA A 193 4.76 27.37 -5.11
CA ALA A 193 5.49 28.21 -4.16
C ALA A 193 6.92 28.55 -4.61
N ALA A 194 7.42 27.93 -5.70
CA ALA A 194 8.79 28.11 -6.15
C ALA A 194 9.14 29.60 -6.38
N GLY A 195 10.24 30.05 -5.76
CA GLY A 195 10.75 31.42 -5.88
C GLY A 195 10.01 32.48 -5.06
N ALA A 196 9.08 32.10 -4.17
CA ALA A 196 8.35 33.01 -3.29
C ALA A 196 8.42 32.55 -1.82
N GLU A 197 8.39 33.51 -0.88
CA GLU A 197 8.36 33.19 0.56
C GLU A 197 6.92 32.83 0.98
N LEU A 198 6.66 31.55 1.23
CA LEU A 198 5.36 31.04 1.67
C LEU A 198 5.54 29.95 2.72
N ARG A 199 4.74 30.00 3.79
CA ARG A 199 4.72 29.01 4.87
C ARG A 199 3.31 28.44 5.05
N LEU A 200 3.23 27.16 5.39
CA LEU A 200 2.01 26.43 5.75
C LEU A 200 2.06 26.12 7.25
N ARG A 201 0.97 26.33 7.97
CA ARG A 201 0.85 25.97 9.39
C ARG A 201 -0.46 25.23 9.60
N ARG A 202 -0.42 24.02 10.19
CA ARG A 202 -1.64 23.31 10.61
C ARG A 202 -2.21 23.99 11.85
N LEU A 203 -3.48 24.35 11.86
CA LEU A 203 -4.14 24.97 13.00
C LEU A 203 -4.75 23.88 13.92
N PRO A 204 -4.85 24.15 15.24
CA PRO A 204 -4.37 25.35 15.94
C PRO A 204 -2.85 25.32 16.28
N ASP A 205 -2.25 24.14 16.45
CA ASP A 205 -0.97 23.98 17.16
C ASP A 205 0.20 23.45 16.31
N GLY A 206 0.06 23.39 14.99
CA GLY A 206 1.14 22.95 14.10
C GLY A 206 2.26 23.98 13.97
N ASP A 207 3.49 23.50 13.76
CA ASP A 207 4.63 24.34 13.42
C ASP A 207 4.54 24.83 11.95
N PRO A 208 4.93 26.08 11.65
CA PRO A 208 5.01 26.55 10.27
C PRO A 208 6.10 25.83 9.47
N VAL A 209 5.75 25.26 8.32
CA VAL A 209 6.68 24.64 7.37
C VAL A 209 6.81 25.48 6.09
N PRO A 210 8.01 25.57 5.49
CA PRO A 210 8.18 26.27 4.21
C PRO A 210 7.49 25.52 3.07
N ALA A 211 6.69 26.24 2.28
CA ALA A 211 5.92 25.68 1.17
C ALA A 211 6.80 25.21 0.00
N SER A 212 8.05 25.67 -0.07
CA SER A 212 9.00 25.29 -1.12
C SER A 212 9.70 23.96 -0.85
N SER A 213 9.63 23.40 0.37
CA SER A 213 10.26 22.13 0.71
C SER A 213 9.26 20.98 0.64
N MET A 214 9.44 20.12 -0.35
CA MET A 214 8.63 18.92 -0.52
C MET A 214 8.76 17.96 0.66
N MET A 215 9.94 17.82 1.26
CA MET A 215 10.22 16.97 2.41
C MET A 215 9.54 17.47 3.68
N ARG A 216 9.57 18.78 3.93
CA ARG A 216 8.81 19.37 5.04
C ARG A 216 7.31 19.24 4.81
N LEU A 217 6.84 19.37 3.58
CA LEU A 217 5.43 19.16 3.21
C LEU A 217 5.00 17.69 3.32
N LEU A 218 5.88 16.73 3.06
CA LEU A 218 5.63 15.31 3.29
C LEU A 218 5.56 14.99 4.79
N ALA A 219 6.46 15.60 5.58
CA ALA A 219 6.46 15.48 7.03
C ALA A 219 5.35 16.32 7.71
N PHE A 220 4.77 17.29 7.00
CA PHE A 220 3.67 18.16 7.47
C PHE A 220 2.44 17.33 7.83
N GLY A 221 2.22 16.20 7.13
CA GLY A 221 1.26 15.17 7.52
C GLY A 221 -0.16 15.69 7.70
N ALA A 222 -0.55 16.73 6.95
CA ALA A 222 -1.87 17.32 7.05
C ALA A 222 -2.91 16.39 6.43
N ARG A 223 -3.93 16.06 7.23
CA ARG A 223 -4.98 15.10 6.95
C ARG A 223 -6.21 15.80 6.37
N PRO A 224 -7.11 15.08 5.69
CA PRO A 224 -8.39 15.64 5.25
C PRO A 224 -9.14 16.26 6.43
N GLY A 225 -9.66 17.47 6.24
CA GLY A 225 -10.34 18.23 7.27
C GLY A 225 -9.44 19.09 8.15
N ASP A 226 -8.10 18.97 8.04
CA ASP A 226 -7.19 19.89 8.74
C ASP A 226 -7.30 21.30 8.16
N GLU A 227 -7.29 22.30 9.04
CA GLU A 227 -7.15 23.70 8.64
C GLU A 227 -5.66 24.05 8.50
N VAL A 228 -5.29 24.62 7.36
CA VAL A 228 -3.93 25.04 7.04
C VAL A 228 -3.90 26.54 6.80
N GLN A 229 -3.13 27.26 7.60
CA GLN A 229 -2.85 28.67 7.38
C GLN A 229 -1.67 28.81 6.39
N LEU A 230 -1.94 29.46 5.27
CA LEU A 230 -0.95 29.92 4.30
C LEU A 230 -0.54 31.36 4.66
N ALA A 231 0.75 31.61 4.87
CA ALA A 231 1.26 32.95 5.19
C ALA A 231 2.51 33.27 4.36
N GLY A 232 2.50 34.38 3.62
CA GLY A 232 3.62 34.79 2.78
C GLY A 232 3.27 35.74 1.64
N ASP A 233 3.98 35.61 0.51
CA ASP A 233 3.79 36.40 -0.70
C ASP A 233 2.33 36.29 -1.21
N PRO A 234 1.62 37.41 -1.47
CA PRO A 234 0.21 37.38 -1.87
C PRO A 234 -0.08 36.56 -3.12
N ALA A 235 0.80 36.59 -4.12
CA ALA A 235 0.59 35.84 -5.36
C ALA A 235 0.84 34.34 -5.14
N ALA A 236 1.81 33.98 -4.30
CA ALA A 236 2.06 32.58 -3.94
C ALA A 236 0.96 32.00 -3.04
N VAL A 237 0.47 32.77 -2.06
CA VAL A 237 -0.69 32.40 -1.24
C VAL A 237 -1.88 32.08 -2.13
N GLU A 238 -2.17 32.92 -3.14
CA GLU A 238 -3.33 32.69 -4.00
C GLU A 238 -3.18 31.47 -4.92
N ARG A 239 -1.99 31.25 -5.49
CA ARG A 239 -1.72 30.05 -6.30
C ARG A 239 -1.83 28.76 -5.49
N VAL A 240 -1.26 28.73 -4.28
CA VAL A 240 -1.32 27.55 -3.42
C VAL A 240 -2.71 27.36 -2.84
N ALA A 241 -3.42 28.44 -2.49
CA ALA A 241 -4.81 28.36 -2.05
C ALA A 241 -5.71 27.77 -3.14
N ALA A 242 -5.54 28.17 -4.40
CA ALA A 242 -6.27 27.59 -5.52
C ALA A 242 -6.04 26.07 -5.63
N LEU A 243 -4.82 25.59 -5.35
CA LEU A 243 -4.54 24.16 -5.31
C LEU A 243 -5.28 23.44 -4.17
N PHE A 244 -5.36 24.04 -2.97
CA PHE A 244 -6.15 23.47 -1.87
C PHE A 244 -7.66 23.49 -2.16
N GLU A 245 -8.15 24.52 -2.87
CA GLU A 245 -9.56 24.65 -3.24
C GLU A 245 -9.99 23.65 -4.32
N ASP A 246 -9.10 23.41 -5.29
CA ASP A 246 -9.18 22.36 -6.31
C ASP A 246 -8.85 20.97 -5.75
N GLY A 247 -8.46 20.89 -4.47
CA GLY A 247 -7.88 19.74 -3.78
C GLY A 247 -6.85 18.99 -4.64
N PHE A 248 -5.94 19.74 -5.25
CA PHE A 248 -4.79 19.29 -6.03
C PHE A 248 -5.15 18.47 -7.29
N GLY A 249 -6.39 18.61 -7.79
CA GLY A 249 -6.93 17.71 -8.82
C GLY A 249 -7.10 16.27 -8.32
N GLU A 250 -7.18 16.10 -6.99
CA GLU A 250 -7.36 14.83 -6.27
C GLU A 250 -8.66 14.82 -5.46
N MET A 251 -9.47 15.87 -5.57
CA MET A 251 -10.90 15.80 -5.22
C MET A 251 -11.63 14.70 -6.01
N ASP A 252 -11.01 14.27 -7.11
CA ASP A 252 -11.42 13.20 -8.02
C ASP A 252 -10.67 11.87 -7.77
N GLY A 253 -9.88 11.76 -6.68
CA GLY A 253 -9.06 10.58 -6.35
C GLY A 253 -9.14 10.19 -4.87
N THR A 254 -9.50 8.94 -4.59
CA THR A 254 -9.70 8.40 -3.23
C THR A 254 -8.42 8.22 -2.39
N PRO A 255 -8.55 8.25 -1.05
CA PRO A 255 -7.53 7.76 -0.13
C PRO A 255 -7.57 6.23 -0.01
N GLN A 256 -6.39 5.66 0.25
CA GLN A 256 -6.25 4.28 0.69
C GLN A 256 -6.23 4.30 2.22
N ALA A 257 -7.24 3.73 2.87
CA ALA A 257 -7.31 3.62 4.32
C ALA A 257 -6.17 2.73 4.87
N PRO A 258 -5.60 3.04 6.05
CA PRO A 258 -4.70 2.13 6.73
C PRO A 258 -5.49 0.89 7.19
N GLY A 259 -5.06 -0.29 6.74
CA GLY A 259 -5.59 -1.56 7.27
C GLY A 259 -5.24 -1.73 8.76
N PRO A 260 -6.02 -2.50 9.53
CA PRO A 260 -5.80 -2.66 10.96
C PRO A 260 -4.43 -3.31 11.24
N SER A 261 -3.72 -2.77 12.22
CA SER A 261 -2.51 -3.37 12.78
C SER A 261 -2.81 -4.81 13.26
N PRO A 262 -1.98 -5.81 12.94
CA PRO A 262 -2.22 -7.18 13.37
C PRO A 262 -2.15 -7.26 14.91
N GLY A 263 -3.29 -7.60 15.50
CA GLY A 263 -3.43 -7.84 16.93
C GLY A 263 -2.48 -8.94 17.42
N THR A 264 -1.92 -8.69 18.59
CA THR A 264 -1.02 -9.59 19.31
C THR A 264 -1.71 -10.93 19.59
N ALA A 265 -1.38 -11.97 18.82
CA ALA A 265 -1.78 -13.34 19.13
C ALA A 265 -0.84 -13.93 20.20
N PRO A 266 -1.37 -14.76 21.12
CA PRO A 266 -0.65 -15.21 22.30
C PRO A 266 0.44 -16.23 21.93
N SER A 267 1.59 -16.10 22.59
CA SER A 267 2.74 -17.00 22.48
C SER A 267 2.37 -18.37 23.08
N GLY A 268 1.79 -19.24 22.25
CA GLY A 268 1.60 -20.66 22.55
C GLY A 268 2.86 -21.45 22.20
N SER A 269 3.45 -22.10 23.19
CA SER A 269 4.63 -22.96 23.08
C SER A 269 4.45 -24.07 22.03
N LEU A 270 5.20 -23.97 20.92
CA LEU A 270 5.48 -25.11 20.05
C LEU A 270 6.87 -25.65 20.41
N SER A 271 6.90 -26.97 20.58
CA SER A 271 7.97 -27.82 21.09
C SER A 271 9.35 -27.57 20.48
N GLU A 272 10.34 -27.47 21.38
CA GLU A 272 11.77 -27.61 21.12
C GLU A 272 12.08 -29.02 20.61
N ASP A 273 12.18 -29.22 19.29
CA ASP A 273 12.96 -30.32 18.68
C ASP A 273 13.01 -30.16 17.14
N ALA A 274 13.66 -29.09 16.66
CA ALA A 274 14.22 -29.00 15.29
C ALA A 274 15.03 -27.70 15.10
N ARG A 275 15.98 -27.40 15.98
CA ARG A 275 17.01 -26.36 15.72
C ARG A 275 18.36 -26.82 16.24
N THR A 276 19.09 -27.54 15.41
CA THR A 276 20.54 -27.66 15.55
C THR A 276 21.18 -27.25 14.23
N GLY A 277 21.85 -26.09 14.23
CA GLY A 277 22.75 -25.68 13.15
C GLY A 277 22.72 -24.21 12.74
N VAL A 278 22.73 -23.25 13.69
CA VAL A 278 23.12 -21.87 13.36
C VAL A 278 24.60 -21.71 13.67
N SER A 279 25.43 -21.70 12.63
CA SER A 279 26.81 -21.20 12.70
C SER A 279 26.78 -19.68 12.62
N SER A 280 27.59 -19.05 13.47
CA SER A 280 27.84 -17.62 13.52
C SER A 280 28.35 -17.05 12.19
N GLY A 281 27.72 -15.96 11.74
CA GLY A 281 28.28 -14.82 11.00
C GLY A 281 29.33 -15.10 9.92
N THR A 282 28.88 -15.33 8.70
CA THR A 282 29.63 -15.05 7.47
C THR A 282 28.63 -14.61 6.40
N ALA A 283 28.97 -13.59 5.61
CA ALA A 283 28.20 -13.24 4.42
C ALA A 283 27.99 -14.51 3.56
N PRO A 284 26.80 -14.71 2.94
CA PRO A 284 26.56 -15.89 2.12
C PRO A 284 27.63 -15.98 1.03
N ALA A 285 28.21 -17.17 0.87
CA ALA A 285 29.19 -17.42 -0.17
C ALA A 285 28.56 -17.14 -1.55
N PRO A 286 29.32 -16.58 -2.51
CA PRO A 286 28.80 -16.32 -3.85
C PRO A 286 28.25 -17.62 -4.47
N PRO A 287 27.09 -17.56 -5.14
CA PRO A 287 26.45 -18.74 -5.70
C PRO A 287 27.38 -19.40 -6.74
N SER A 288 27.55 -20.71 -6.64
CA SER A 288 28.46 -21.46 -7.52
C SER A 288 27.86 -21.67 -8.92
N PRO A 289 28.68 -21.81 -9.97
CA PRO A 289 28.21 -22.16 -11.32
C PRO A 289 27.32 -23.42 -11.30
N GLY A 290 26.20 -23.39 -12.03
CA GLY A 290 25.21 -24.46 -12.05
C GLY A 290 24.20 -24.46 -10.90
N SER A 291 24.33 -23.57 -9.92
CA SER A 291 23.35 -23.41 -8.83
C SER A 291 22.04 -22.77 -9.32
N THR A 292 20.96 -23.06 -8.59
CA THR A 292 19.63 -22.48 -8.85
C THR A 292 19.19 -21.71 -7.62
N LEU A 293 18.97 -20.41 -7.78
CA LEU A 293 18.31 -19.57 -6.80
C LEU A 293 16.80 -19.69 -6.98
N ARG A 294 16.07 -19.56 -5.88
CA ARG A 294 14.60 -19.59 -5.85
C ARG A 294 14.10 -18.27 -5.28
N GLY A 295 13.08 -17.74 -5.91
CA GLY A 295 12.33 -16.58 -5.45
C GLY A 295 10.86 -16.70 -5.87
N LEU A 296 10.15 -15.59 -5.87
CA LEU A 296 8.79 -15.50 -6.36
C LEU A 296 8.80 -15.08 -7.83
N GLY A 297 8.29 -15.94 -8.71
CA GLY A 297 8.01 -15.59 -10.09
C GLY A 297 6.89 -14.55 -10.14
N VAL A 298 7.17 -13.35 -10.63
CA VAL A 298 6.17 -12.26 -10.69
C VAL A 298 5.78 -11.91 -12.10
N SER A 299 6.65 -12.12 -13.10
CA SER A 299 6.32 -11.92 -14.50
C SER A 299 6.71 -13.16 -15.28
N PRO A 300 5.75 -13.86 -15.93
CA PRO A 300 5.98 -15.16 -16.52
C PRO A 300 6.82 -15.07 -17.80
N GLY A 301 7.46 -16.19 -18.16
CA GLY A 301 8.33 -16.31 -19.33
C GLY A 301 9.73 -16.73 -18.94
N ARG A 302 10.57 -16.99 -19.95
CA ARG A 302 11.97 -17.42 -19.76
C ARG A 302 12.87 -16.50 -20.56
N ALA A 303 13.97 -16.10 -19.94
CA ALA A 303 14.99 -15.29 -20.57
C ALA A 303 16.37 -15.83 -20.21
N ILE A 304 17.26 -15.87 -21.19
CA ILE A 304 18.66 -16.21 -20.98
C ILE A 304 19.54 -15.11 -21.54
N ALA A 305 20.34 -14.50 -20.68
CA ALA A 305 21.33 -13.51 -21.07
C ALA A 305 22.41 -13.39 -19.97
N PRO A 306 23.56 -12.75 -20.28
CA PRO A 306 24.52 -12.41 -19.26
C PRO A 306 23.90 -11.51 -18.18
N ALA A 307 24.19 -11.79 -16.91
CA ALA A 307 23.82 -10.94 -15.80
C ALA A 307 24.51 -9.57 -15.93
N ALA A 308 23.75 -8.51 -15.71
CA ALA A 308 24.26 -7.18 -15.45
C ALA A 308 23.74 -6.76 -14.09
N GLN A 309 24.61 -6.23 -13.23
CA GLN A 309 24.15 -5.64 -11.99
C GLN A 309 23.60 -4.24 -12.27
N LEU A 310 22.61 -3.82 -11.47
CA LEU A 310 22.33 -2.39 -11.32
C LEU A 310 23.65 -1.69 -10.97
N GLY A 311 23.90 -0.50 -11.53
CA GLY A 311 25.17 0.23 -11.37
C GLY A 311 25.66 0.22 -9.91
N ALA A 312 26.98 0.08 -9.72
CA ALA A 312 27.58 -0.24 -8.43
C ALA A 312 27.02 0.66 -7.31
N ALA A 313 26.63 0.05 -6.19
CA ALA A 313 26.15 0.78 -5.03
C ALA A 313 27.21 1.80 -4.61
N ILE A 314 26.80 3.05 -4.45
CA ILE A 314 27.70 4.11 -4.01
C ILE A 314 28.12 3.81 -2.58
N PRO A 315 29.43 3.60 -2.30
CA PRO A 315 29.88 3.33 -0.95
C PRO A 315 29.68 4.57 -0.07
N GLU A 316 29.43 4.33 1.22
CA GLU A 316 29.34 5.41 2.20
C GLU A 316 30.61 6.28 2.15
N PRO A 317 30.48 7.61 1.90
CA PRO A 317 31.62 8.50 1.85
C PRO A 317 32.38 8.58 3.18
N SER A 318 33.69 8.82 3.10
CA SER A 318 34.56 8.97 4.28
C SER A 318 34.04 10.05 5.24
N ALA A 319 34.20 9.80 6.54
CA ALA A 319 33.91 10.74 7.62
C ALA A 319 35.04 11.77 7.86
N ASP A 320 36.01 11.85 6.93
CA ASP A 320 37.08 12.84 6.98
C ASP A 320 36.53 14.27 6.97
N ARG A 321 37.17 15.15 7.75
CA ARG A 321 36.71 16.53 7.91
C ARG A 321 37.45 17.49 6.99
N VAL A 322 36.68 18.36 6.36
CA VAL A 322 37.12 19.50 5.56
C VAL A 322 37.63 20.62 6.48
N PRO A 323 38.83 21.18 6.22
CA PRO A 323 39.37 22.31 6.96
C PRO A 323 38.40 23.50 6.95
N ALA A 324 38.35 24.25 8.06
CA ALA A 324 37.42 25.37 8.21
C ALA A 324 37.51 26.41 7.06
N ALA A 325 38.70 26.62 6.50
CA ALA A 325 38.94 27.53 5.39
C ALA A 325 38.27 27.10 4.06
N ASP A 326 38.01 25.80 3.89
CA ASP A 326 37.52 25.22 2.64
C ASP A 326 36.03 24.82 2.72
N ARG A 327 35.39 24.95 3.89
CA ARG A 327 34.01 24.48 4.14
C ARG A 327 32.97 25.20 3.27
N ASP A 328 33.10 26.50 3.07
CA ASP A 328 32.15 27.23 2.22
C ASP A 328 32.24 26.80 0.76
N ALA A 329 33.47 26.67 0.23
CA ALA A 329 33.71 26.18 -1.12
C ALA A 329 33.22 24.73 -1.30
N GLU A 330 33.39 23.88 -0.29
CA GLU A 330 32.87 22.51 -0.32
C GLU A 330 31.34 22.48 -0.30
N ALA A 331 30.69 23.31 0.54
CA ALA A 331 29.24 23.41 0.62
C ALA A 331 28.62 23.92 -0.71
N GLU A 332 29.31 24.82 -1.40
CA GLU A 332 28.90 25.35 -2.71
C GLU A 332 28.89 24.29 -3.83
N ARG A 333 29.55 23.14 -3.66
CA ARG A 333 29.53 22.05 -4.64
C ARG A 333 28.21 21.28 -4.69
N ILE A 334 27.43 21.30 -3.61
CA ILE A 334 26.20 20.48 -3.46
C ILE A 334 25.10 20.93 -4.42
N ALA A 335 24.86 22.25 -4.51
CA ALA A 335 23.76 22.77 -5.32
C ALA A 335 23.94 22.52 -6.84
N PRO A 336 25.13 22.73 -7.45
CA PRO A 336 25.38 22.36 -8.85
C PRO A 336 25.19 20.86 -9.10
N ALA A 337 25.73 19.99 -8.24
CA ALA A 337 25.58 18.54 -8.40
C ALA A 337 24.11 18.09 -8.33
N THR A 338 23.34 18.70 -7.42
CA THR A 338 21.89 18.48 -7.29
C THR A 338 21.15 18.93 -8.55
N ALA A 339 21.44 20.13 -9.06
CA ALA A 339 20.81 20.67 -10.26
C ALA A 339 21.06 19.80 -11.50
N GLU A 340 22.26 19.22 -11.64
CA GLU A 340 22.57 18.27 -12.72
C GLU A 340 21.74 16.98 -12.64
N VAL A 341 21.57 16.42 -11.43
CA VAL A 341 20.72 15.23 -11.21
C VAL A 341 19.26 15.53 -11.55
N VAL A 342 18.73 16.67 -11.11
CA VAL A 342 17.37 17.12 -11.43
C VAL A 342 17.18 17.27 -12.94
N ALA A 343 18.14 17.90 -13.63
CA ALA A 343 18.07 18.08 -15.07
C ALA A 343 18.07 16.74 -15.82
N ALA A 344 18.88 15.77 -15.39
CA ALA A 344 18.93 14.43 -15.97
C ALA A 344 17.62 13.65 -15.78
N LEU A 345 17.03 13.71 -14.58
CA LEU A 345 15.75 13.06 -14.28
C LEU A 345 14.62 13.64 -15.13
N ARG A 346 14.53 14.97 -15.25
CA ARG A 346 13.54 15.65 -16.10
C ARG A 346 13.72 15.37 -17.58
N ALA A 347 14.95 15.30 -18.07
CA ALA A 347 15.22 14.93 -19.46
C ALA A 347 14.75 13.50 -19.76
N THR A 348 14.90 12.59 -18.80
CA THR A 348 14.42 11.20 -18.91
C THR A 348 12.90 11.12 -18.84
N ALA A 349 12.29 11.91 -17.95
CA ALA A 349 10.83 12.02 -17.83
C ALA A 349 10.20 12.50 -19.14
N ALA A 350 10.76 13.56 -19.76
CA ALA A 350 10.29 14.12 -21.02
C ALA A 350 10.45 13.17 -22.22
N ALA A 351 11.33 12.17 -22.12
CA ALA A 351 11.56 11.15 -23.12
C ALA A 351 10.81 9.82 -22.85
N SER A 352 9.96 9.80 -21.81
CA SER A 352 9.16 8.66 -21.38
C SER A 352 7.67 9.00 -21.49
N ASP A 353 6.81 7.98 -21.62
CA ASP A 353 5.37 8.15 -21.73
C ASP A 353 4.64 7.59 -20.49
N GLY A 354 3.45 8.12 -20.21
CA GLY A 354 2.54 7.59 -19.20
C GLY A 354 3.09 7.64 -17.76
N GLU A 355 2.90 6.54 -17.02
CA GLU A 355 3.26 6.39 -15.61
C GLU A 355 4.77 6.55 -15.35
N ALA A 356 5.61 6.08 -16.26
CA ALA A 356 7.07 6.19 -16.16
C ALA A 356 7.53 7.66 -16.11
N ALA A 357 6.92 8.55 -16.89
CA ALA A 357 7.23 9.97 -16.87
C ALA A 357 6.83 10.64 -15.54
N GLN A 358 5.68 10.26 -14.99
CA GLN A 358 5.19 10.82 -13.72
C GLN A 358 6.09 10.43 -12.54
N ILE A 359 6.55 9.18 -12.50
CA ILE A 359 7.50 8.68 -11.48
C ILE A 359 8.82 9.45 -11.53
N LEU A 360 9.37 9.65 -12.74
CA LEU A 360 10.63 10.36 -12.93
C LEU A 360 10.52 11.84 -12.54
N GLU A 361 9.39 12.51 -12.84
CA GLU A 361 9.17 13.89 -12.41
C GLU A 361 9.01 14.00 -10.89
N ALA A 362 8.29 13.07 -10.26
CA ALA A 362 8.17 13.04 -8.80
C ALA A 362 9.53 12.85 -8.09
N THR A 363 10.40 12.02 -8.68
CA THR A 363 11.79 11.84 -8.20
C THR A 363 12.63 13.10 -8.41
N ALA A 364 12.45 13.79 -9.54
CA ALA A 364 13.13 15.06 -9.82
C ALA A 364 12.73 16.16 -8.83
N LEU A 365 11.47 16.19 -8.37
CA LEU A 365 11.00 17.14 -7.38
C LEU A 365 11.59 16.89 -5.98
N LEU A 366 11.73 15.61 -5.58
CA LEU A 366 12.45 15.25 -4.35
C LEU A 366 13.91 15.72 -4.41
N ALA A 367 14.60 15.49 -5.54
CA ALA A 367 15.97 15.96 -5.73
C ALA A 367 16.08 17.48 -5.78
N ALA A 368 15.05 18.19 -6.23
CA ALA A 368 15.03 19.64 -6.32
C ALA A 368 14.67 20.35 -5.00
N ASP A 369 14.46 19.61 -3.91
CA ASP A 369 14.06 20.18 -2.63
C ASP A 369 15.15 21.13 -2.07
N PRO A 370 14.81 22.41 -1.84
CA PRO A 370 15.78 23.37 -1.31
C PRO A 370 16.27 23.03 0.11
N ASP A 371 15.45 22.39 0.95
CA ASP A 371 15.83 22.03 2.32
C ASP A 371 16.83 20.87 2.32
N PHE A 372 16.76 19.95 1.35
CA PHE A 372 17.73 18.86 1.22
C PHE A 372 19.13 19.41 0.94
N ALA A 373 19.26 20.23 -0.10
CA ALA A 373 20.54 20.83 -0.46
C ALA A 373 21.05 21.81 0.62
N ALA A 374 20.14 22.58 1.25
CA ALA A 374 20.50 23.51 2.33
C ALA A 374 20.94 22.78 3.61
N GLY A 375 20.26 21.70 3.99
CA GLY A 375 20.59 20.86 5.15
C GLY A 375 21.96 20.21 5.00
N ALA A 376 22.23 19.60 3.84
CA ALA A 376 23.55 19.06 3.53
C ALA A 376 24.64 20.16 3.55
N ALA A 377 24.39 21.33 2.93
CA ALA A 377 25.34 22.44 2.96
C ALA A 377 25.58 22.99 4.38
N ALA A 378 24.57 22.99 5.24
CA ALA A 378 24.70 23.39 6.64
C ALA A 378 25.61 22.42 7.43
N ARG A 379 25.47 21.10 7.22
CA ARG A 379 26.35 20.09 7.83
C ARG A 379 27.82 20.25 7.41
N VAL A 380 28.08 20.59 6.14
CA VAL A 380 29.45 20.90 5.70
C VAL A 380 30.02 22.08 6.48
N ARG A 381 29.26 23.18 6.62
CA ARG A 381 29.73 24.40 7.31
C ARG A 381 29.91 24.20 8.81
N ALA A 382 28.95 23.56 9.48
CA ALA A 382 28.97 23.33 10.91
C ALA A 382 30.00 22.27 11.31
N ASP A 383 29.91 21.08 10.73
CA ASP A 383 30.64 19.90 11.18
C ASP A 383 31.92 19.67 10.38
N GLY A 384 32.07 20.31 9.22
CA GLY A 384 33.18 20.06 8.32
C GLY A 384 33.08 18.72 7.61
N ALA A 385 31.89 18.13 7.46
CA ALA A 385 31.71 16.96 6.61
C ALA A 385 32.08 17.30 5.15
N SER A 386 32.57 16.33 4.36
CA SER A 386 32.68 16.51 2.90
C SER A 386 31.29 16.67 2.28
N ALA A 387 31.19 17.28 1.09
CA ALA A 387 29.92 17.46 0.39
C ALA A 387 29.20 16.12 0.17
N ALA A 388 29.94 15.09 -0.23
CA ALA A 388 29.43 13.74 -0.42
C ALA A 388 28.90 13.14 0.88
N ARG A 389 29.65 13.29 1.99
CA ARG A 389 29.24 12.79 3.30
C ARG A 389 28.00 13.52 3.83
N ALA A 390 27.95 14.83 3.68
CA ALA A 390 26.83 15.63 4.14
C ALA A 390 25.52 15.30 3.41
N VAL A 391 25.58 15.05 2.09
CA VAL A 391 24.44 14.55 1.31
C VAL A 391 24.02 13.16 1.79
N TRP A 392 24.98 12.30 2.09
CA TRP A 392 24.71 10.95 2.60
C TRP A 392 23.96 10.97 3.93
N ASP A 393 24.47 11.74 4.89
CA ASP A 393 23.90 11.82 6.24
C ASP A 393 22.54 12.55 6.22
N GLU A 394 22.39 13.61 5.43
CA GLU A 394 21.09 14.30 5.26
C GLU A 394 20.02 13.37 4.68
N ALA A 395 20.37 12.59 3.66
CA ALA A 395 19.45 11.60 3.10
C ALA A 395 19.12 10.49 4.11
N ALA A 396 20.09 10.03 4.92
CA ALA A 396 19.84 9.02 5.95
C ALA A 396 18.83 9.50 7.00
N ASP A 397 18.96 10.76 7.43
CA ASP A 397 18.01 11.37 8.38
C ASP A 397 16.60 11.47 7.75
N GLN A 398 16.52 11.87 6.47
CA GLN A 398 15.24 11.93 5.76
C GLN A 398 14.61 10.56 5.52
N GLU A 399 15.41 9.55 5.19
CA GLU A 399 14.95 8.16 5.08
C GLU A 399 14.38 7.67 6.41
N GLN A 400 15.01 8.01 7.54
CA GLN A 400 14.53 7.63 8.87
C GLN A 400 13.19 8.29 9.20
N VAL A 401 13.04 9.58 8.87
CA VAL A 401 11.75 10.29 9.02
C VAL A 401 10.66 9.62 8.19
N LEU A 402 10.92 9.35 6.90
CA LEU A 402 9.95 8.71 6.01
C LEU A 402 9.57 7.29 6.48
N ARG A 403 10.54 6.50 6.96
CA ARG A 403 10.27 5.17 7.52
C ARG A 403 9.47 5.24 8.81
N GLY A 404 9.75 6.23 9.67
CA GLY A 404 9.02 6.45 10.92
C GLY A 404 7.55 6.83 10.71
N LEU A 405 7.22 7.43 9.56
CA LEU A 405 5.83 7.76 9.19
C LEU A 405 5.03 6.54 8.71
N GLY A 406 5.69 5.44 8.33
CA GLY A 406 5.03 4.19 7.94
C GLY A 406 4.23 4.26 6.62
N GLY A 407 3.55 3.15 6.29
CA GLY A 407 2.68 3.04 5.11
C GLY A 407 3.38 3.40 3.79
N ARG A 408 2.65 4.06 2.88
CA ARG A 408 3.17 4.50 1.56
C ARG A 408 4.33 5.49 1.65
N LEU A 409 4.46 6.24 2.76
CA LEU A 409 5.57 7.19 2.94
C LEU A 409 6.88 6.46 3.21
N ALA A 410 6.84 5.32 3.91
CA ALA A 410 8.02 4.49 4.14
C ALA A 410 8.60 3.89 2.85
N GLU A 411 7.74 3.55 1.89
CA GLU A 411 8.16 3.04 0.56
C GLU A 411 8.99 4.08 -0.23
N ARG A 412 8.78 5.38 0.03
CA ARG A 412 9.53 6.48 -0.62
C ARG A 412 10.94 6.68 -0.06
N ALA A 413 11.32 5.99 1.01
CA ALA A 413 12.71 6.00 1.46
C ALA A 413 13.67 5.51 0.36
N VAL A 414 13.20 4.63 -0.53
CA VAL A 414 13.97 4.16 -1.70
C VAL A 414 14.18 5.29 -2.72
N ASP A 415 13.21 6.19 -2.90
CA ASP A 415 13.34 7.36 -3.78
C ASP A 415 14.43 8.31 -3.26
N VAL A 416 14.42 8.63 -1.96
CA VAL A 416 15.43 9.49 -1.31
C VAL A 416 16.83 8.87 -1.43
N ARG A 417 16.93 7.55 -1.24
CA ARG A 417 18.17 6.81 -1.43
C ARG A 417 18.69 6.92 -2.87
N SER A 418 17.81 6.76 -3.87
CA SER A 418 18.18 6.89 -5.28
C SER A 418 18.69 8.32 -5.59
N VAL A 419 18.02 9.35 -5.05
CA VAL A 419 18.47 10.75 -5.17
C VAL A 419 19.85 10.96 -4.52
N ARG A 420 20.03 10.48 -3.29
CA ARG A 420 21.32 10.52 -2.56
C ARG A 420 22.43 9.93 -3.39
N ASP A 421 22.26 8.71 -3.87
CA ASP A 421 23.31 7.97 -4.58
C ASP A 421 23.68 8.67 -5.88
N ARG A 422 22.69 9.21 -6.62
CA ARG A 422 22.94 10.01 -7.84
C ARG A 422 23.75 11.28 -7.53
N ILE A 423 23.41 12.01 -6.47
CA ILE A 423 24.12 13.25 -6.09
C ILE A 423 25.54 12.94 -5.61
N VAL A 424 25.71 11.92 -4.77
CA VAL A 424 27.03 11.49 -4.29
C VAL A 424 27.91 11.01 -5.45
N ALA A 425 27.35 10.28 -6.41
CA ALA A 425 28.07 9.87 -7.62
C ALA A 425 28.59 11.09 -8.40
N ARG A 426 27.76 12.12 -8.61
CA ARG A 426 28.18 13.38 -9.25
C ARG A 426 29.29 14.09 -8.47
N LEU A 427 29.15 14.20 -7.15
CA LEU A 427 30.13 14.86 -6.28
C LEU A 427 31.47 14.14 -6.22
N THR A 428 31.47 12.81 -6.37
CA THR A 428 32.68 11.97 -6.28
C THR A 428 33.25 11.56 -7.65
N GLY A 429 32.57 11.91 -8.75
CA GLY A 429 32.96 11.52 -10.10
C GLY A 429 32.80 10.03 -10.37
N GLN A 430 31.99 9.34 -9.57
CA GLN A 430 31.65 7.94 -9.77
C GLN A 430 30.55 7.80 -10.83
N GLU A 431 30.42 6.59 -11.39
CA GLU A 431 29.33 6.26 -12.29
C GLU A 431 27.99 6.34 -11.53
N ILE A 432 26.98 6.92 -12.17
CA ILE A 432 25.67 7.10 -11.55
C ILE A 432 24.97 5.74 -11.52
N PRO A 433 24.46 5.28 -10.36
CA PRO A 433 23.73 4.02 -10.28
C PRO A 433 22.47 4.07 -11.13
N GLY A 434 22.18 2.96 -11.81
CA GLY A 434 21.03 2.84 -12.69
C GLY A 434 21.03 1.56 -13.51
N VAL A 435 20.03 1.43 -14.37
CA VAL A 435 19.99 0.36 -15.38
C VAL A 435 21.14 0.58 -16.36
N PRO A 436 22.04 -0.41 -16.56
CA PRO A 436 23.19 -0.26 -17.44
C PRO A 436 22.78 0.03 -18.88
N ASP A 437 23.45 1.00 -19.51
CA ASP A 437 23.29 1.26 -20.95
C ASP A 437 24.14 0.26 -21.74
N ARG A 438 23.48 -0.77 -22.29
CA ARG A 438 24.12 -1.89 -23.01
C ARG A 438 23.44 -2.11 -24.35
N GLU A 439 24.25 -2.33 -25.39
CA GLU A 439 23.76 -2.70 -26.72
C GLU A 439 23.30 -4.16 -26.80
N ASP A 440 23.89 -5.04 -25.99
CA ASP A 440 23.56 -6.47 -25.94
C ASP A 440 22.43 -6.78 -24.93
N PRO A 441 21.60 -7.81 -25.17
CA PRO A 441 20.62 -8.30 -24.20
C PRO A 441 21.25 -8.71 -22.87
N PHE A 442 20.59 -8.39 -21.75
CA PHE A 442 21.09 -8.76 -20.40
C PHE A 442 19.95 -9.07 -19.42
N VAL A 443 20.28 -9.82 -18.36
CA VAL A 443 19.41 -10.00 -17.19
C VAL A 443 19.84 -9.00 -16.14
N LEU A 444 18.93 -8.11 -15.70
CA LEU A 444 19.23 -7.17 -14.63
C LEU A 444 19.11 -7.87 -13.27
N VAL A 445 20.19 -7.79 -12.49
CA VAL A 445 20.27 -8.30 -11.12
C VAL A 445 20.41 -7.13 -10.16
N ALA A 446 19.55 -7.05 -9.15
CA ALA A 446 19.58 -5.98 -8.17
C ALA A 446 19.19 -6.47 -6.77
N ARG A 447 19.48 -5.67 -5.74
CA ARG A 447 18.91 -5.90 -4.40
C ARG A 447 17.42 -5.59 -4.43
N ASP A 448 17.09 -4.39 -4.85
CA ASP A 448 15.76 -3.86 -5.12
C ASP A 448 15.89 -2.84 -6.28
N LEU A 449 14.77 -2.41 -6.88
CA LEU A 449 14.76 -1.34 -7.88
C LEU A 449 13.95 -0.15 -7.39
N ALA A 450 14.55 1.03 -7.45
CA ALA A 450 13.80 2.27 -7.26
C ALA A 450 12.83 2.50 -8.44
N PRO A 451 11.68 3.16 -8.22
CA PRO A 451 10.73 3.49 -9.28
C PRO A 451 11.38 4.18 -10.51
N ALA A 452 12.33 5.09 -10.27
CA ALA A 452 13.06 5.79 -11.34
C ALA A 452 13.93 4.85 -12.20
N GLU A 453 14.50 3.78 -11.63
CA GLU A 453 15.27 2.79 -12.38
C GLU A 453 14.34 1.91 -13.22
N THR A 454 13.23 1.47 -12.63
CA THR A 454 12.23 0.66 -13.30
C THR A 454 11.61 1.39 -14.50
N ALA A 455 11.40 2.70 -14.41
CA ALA A 455 10.93 3.55 -15.51
C ALA A 455 11.87 3.55 -16.73
N THR A 456 13.17 3.31 -16.54
CA THR A 456 14.15 3.25 -17.64
C THR A 456 14.27 1.87 -18.29
N LEU A 457 13.73 0.81 -17.68
CA LEU A 457 13.83 -0.57 -18.19
C LEU A 457 13.25 -0.73 -19.59
N GLY A 458 12.12 -0.09 -19.89
CA GLY A 458 11.43 -0.22 -21.18
C GLY A 458 12.26 0.29 -22.38
N ARG A 459 13.30 1.09 -22.13
CA ARG A 459 14.21 1.61 -23.16
C ARG A 459 15.53 0.85 -23.23
N SER A 460 15.77 -0.05 -22.29
CA SER A 460 16.99 -0.85 -22.20
C SER A 460 16.88 -2.12 -23.06
N ARG A 461 17.97 -2.90 -23.11
CA ARG A 461 18.00 -4.27 -23.65
C ARG A 461 17.83 -5.33 -22.55
N CYS A 462 17.24 -4.96 -21.42
CA CYS A 462 16.93 -5.89 -20.34
C CYS A 462 15.88 -6.91 -20.81
N VAL A 463 16.26 -8.19 -20.82
CA VAL A 463 15.38 -9.30 -21.21
C VAL A 463 14.90 -10.13 -20.04
N GLY A 464 15.42 -9.92 -18.84
CA GLY A 464 14.96 -10.59 -17.61
C GLY A 464 15.36 -9.81 -16.37
N LEU A 465 14.63 -9.99 -15.27
CA LEU A 465 14.81 -9.24 -14.03
C LEU A 465 14.90 -10.18 -12.82
N VAL A 466 15.89 -9.95 -11.97
CA VAL A 466 16.08 -10.69 -10.72
C VAL A 466 16.35 -9.71 -9.59
N THR A 467 15.53 -9.74 -8.54
CA THR A 467 15.77 -8.96 -7.32
C THR A 467 15.90 -9.85 -6.09
N GLU A 468 16.80 -9.49 -5.18
CA GLU A 468 16.98 -10.20 -3.90
C GLU A 468 15.83 -9.89 -2.92
N GLU A 469 15.33 -8.66 -2.95
CA GLU A 469 14.20 -8.16 -2.15
C GLU A 469 13.00 -7.86 -3.07
N GLY A 470 11.85 -7.54 -2.47
CA GLY A 470 10.62 -7.19 -3.19
C GLY A 470 9.54 -8.28 -3.20
N GLY A 471 8.29 -7.85 -3.33
CA GLY A 471 7.10 -8.71 -3.33
C GLY A 471 6.33 -8.70 -4.65
N PRO A 472 5.25 -9.50 -4.77
CA PRO A 472 4.46 -9.62 -6.01
C PRO A 472 3.72 -8.34 -6.42
N THR A 473 3.57 -7.40 -5.48
CA THR A 473 2.89 -6.11 -5.64
C THR A 473 3.86 -4.94 -5.72
N SER A 474 5.19 -5.20 -5.72
CA SER A 474 6.17 -4.14 -5.87
C SER A 474 6.05 -3.44 -7.22
N HIS A 475 6.44 -2.17 -7.30
CA HIS A 475 6.52 -1.44 -8.56
C HIS A 475 7.35 -2.19 -9.61
N THR A 476 8.42 -2.84 -9.17
CA THR A 476 9.25 -3.77 -9.96
C THR A 476 8.43 -4.90 -10.58
N ALA A 477 7.56 -5.56 -9.81
CA ALA A 477 6.70 -6.64 -10.30
C ALA A 477 5.62 -6.14 -11.26
N ILE A 478 4.99 -4.99 -10.97
CA ILE A 478 3.96 -4.39 -11.81
C ILE A 478 4.54 -3.98 -13.17
N LEU A 479 5.66 -3.26 -13.18
CA LEU A 479 6.29 -2.80 -14.42
C LEU A 479 6.92 -3.95 -15.21
N ALA A 480 7.52 -4.95 -14.57
CA ALA A 480 8.02 -6.14 -15.28
C ALA A 480 6.87 -6.86 -16.02
N ARG A 481 5.69 -6.97 -15.39
CA ARG A 481 4.48 -7.47 -16.05
C ARG A 481 4.01 -6.55 -17.16
N ALA A 482 4.00 -5.23 -16.97
CA ALA A 482 3.58 -4.29 -18.01
C ALA A 482 4.48 -4.41 -19.25
N LEU A 483 5.80 -4.46 -19.05
CA LEU A 483 6.83 -4.56 -20.09
C LEU A 483 6.96 -5.98 -20.67
N GLY A 484 6.38 -7.01 -20.02
CA GLY A 484 6.48 -8.40 -20.47
C GLY A 484 7.87 -9.01 -20.28
N ILE A 485 8.66 -8.48 -19.35
CA ILE A 485 10.01 -8.97 -19.02
C ILE A 485 9.86 -10.07 -17.95
N PRO A 486 10.35 -11.30 -18.18
CA PRO A 486 10.39 -12.35 -17.16
C PRO A 486 11.08 -11.88 -15.89
N ALA A 487 10.44 -12.08 -14.73
CA ALA A 487 10.95 -11.53 -13.48
C ALA A 487 10.76 -12.46 -12.27
N VAL A 488 11.82 -12.55 -11.46
CA VAL A 488 11.85 -13.27 -10.17
C VAL A 488 12.28 -12.28 -9.08
N VAL A 489 11.47 -12.10 -8.05
CA VAL A 489 11.77 -11.22 -6.90
C VAL A 489 11.96 -12.04 -5.63
N GLY A 490 12.59 -11.48 -4.60
CA GLY A 490 12.84 -12.23 -3.36
C GLY A 490 13.82 -13.39 -3.52
N ALA A 491 14.69 -13.36 -4.55
CA ALA A 491 15.67 -14.41 -4.81
C ALA A 491 16.91 -14.22 -3.92
N THR A 492 16.89 -14.82 -2.73
CA THR A 492 18.00 -14.70 -1.77
C THR A 492 19.35 -15.09 -2.39
N GLY A 493 20.36 -14.23 -2.25
CA GLY A 493 21.69 -14.42 -2.84
C GLY A 493 21.84 -13.92 -4.28
N ALA A 494 20.80 -13.33 -4.88
CA ALA A 494 20.86 -12.80 -6.25
C ALA A 494 21.96 -11.75 -6.44
N VAL A 495 22.18 -10.85 -5.48
CA VAL A 495 23.25 -9.83 -5.57
C VAL A 495 24.67 -10.43 -5.58
N GLY A 496 24.83 -11.70 -5.22
CA GLY A 496 26.10 -12.42 -5.31
C GLY A 496 26.41 -12.95 -6.71
N ILE A 497 25.51 -12.80 -7.68
CA ILE A 497 25.75 -13.22 -9.07
C ILE A 497 26.80 -12.29 -9.70
N GLU A 498 27.89 -12.88 -10.18
CA GLU A 498 28.96 -12.15 -10.85
C GLU A 498 28.46 -11.53 -12.19
N PRO A 499 28.78 -10.24 -12.46
CA PRO A 499 28.46 -9.64 -13.75
C PRO A 499 29.05 -10.45 -14.92
N GLY A 500 28.24 -10.69 -15.95
CA GLY A 500 28.61 -11.47 -17.13
C GLY A 500 28.31 -12.96 -17.03
N THR A 501 27.98 -13.51 -15.85
CA THR A 501 27.50 -14.90 -15.70
C THR A 501 26.26 -15.12 -16.56
N THR A 502 26.18 -16.24 -17.27
CA THR A 502 24.98 -16.52 -18.07
C THR A 502 23.86 -16.96 -17.15
N VAL A 503 22.73 -16.26 -17.16
CA VAL A 503 21.62 -16.54 -16.24
C VAL A 503 20.37 -16.89 -17.03
N LEU A 504 19.77 -18.02 -16.69
CA LEU A 504 18.42 -18.37 -17.10
C LEU A 504 17.44 -17.93 -16.01
N VAL A 505 16.61 -16.95 -16.33
CA VAL A 505 15.48 -16.52 -15.50
C VAL A 505 14.24 -17.25 -15.98
N ASP A 506 13.59 -17.97 -15.08
CA ASP A 506 12.26 -18.52 -15.28
C ASP A 506 11.29 -17.82 -14.33
N GLY A 507 10.63 -16.80 -14.87
CA GLY A 507 9.68 -15.98 -14.13
C GLY A 507 8.35 -16.68 -13.85
N GLU A 508 8.13 -17.86 -14.42
CA GLU A 508 6.96 -18.70 -14.13
C GLU A 508 7.27 -19.70 -13.01
N ALA A 509 8.41 -20.37 -13.06
CA ALA A 509 8.86 -21.27 -12.01
C ALA A 509 9.41 -20.54 -10.77
N GLY A 510 9.70 -19.24 -10.87
CA GLY A 510 10.34 -18.47 -9.81
C GLY A 510 11.80 -18.88 -9.57
N THR A 511 12.50 -19.32 -10.62
CA THR A 511 13.87 -19.84 -10.51
C THR A 511 14.85 -19.06 -11.35
N VAL A 512 16.07 -18.93 -10.83
CA VAL A 512 17.18 -18.27 -11.50
C VAL A 512 18.36 -19.23 -11.51
N ARG A 513 18.76 -19.70 -12.68
CA ARG A 513 19.83 -20.71 -12.83
C ARG A 513 21.08 -20.10 -13.44
N LEU A 514 22.20 -20.31 -12.76
CA LEU A 514 23.51 -19.80 -13.17
C LEU A 514 24.23 -20.79 -14.07
N ASP A 515 24.80 -20.29 -15.16
CA ASP A 515 25.49 -21.05 -16.20
C ASP A 515 24.73 -22.35 -16.58
N PRO A 516 23.49 -22.22 -17.07
CA PRO A 516 22.68 -23.39 -17.44
C PRO A 516 23.39 -24.20 -18.54
N PRO A 517 23.29 -25.54 -18.52
CA PRO A 517 23.85 -26.37 -19.57
C PRO A 517 23.27 -26.00 -20.94
N ALA A 518 24.06 -26.12 -22.00
CA ALA A 518 23.70 -25.64 -23.35
C ALA A 518 22.34 -26.15 -23.87
N GLY A 519 21.91 -27.36 -23.49
CA GLY A 519 20.59 -27.90 -23.85
C GLY A 519 19.41 -27.16 -23.20
N GLU A 520 19.57 -26.69 -21.96
CA GLU A 520 18.57 -25.87 -21.26
C GLU A 520 18.52 -24.43 -21.81
N ALA A 521 19.66 -23.89 -22.20
CA ALA A 521 19.78 -22.58 -22.85
C ALA A 521 19.04 -22.54 -24.20
N VAL A 522 19.17 -23.59 -25.01
CA VAL A 522 18.47 -23.70 -26.30
C VAL A 522 16.95 -23.88 -26.10
N ALA A 523 16.53 -24.69 -25.12
CA ALA A 523 15.11 -24.87 -24.78
C ALA A 523 14.46 -23.62 -24.16
N ALA A 524 15.24 -22.73 -23.54
CA ALA A 524 14.75 -21.44 -23.02
C ALA A 524 14.49 -20.41 -24.13
N VAL A 525 15.13 -20.58 -25.29
CA VAL A 525 15.02 -19.69 -26.47
C VAL A 525 14.08 -20.28 -27.53
N GLU A 526 13.42 -21.42 -27.27
CA GLU A 526 12.40 -21.93 -28.18
C GLU A 526 11.34 -20.85 -28.41
N GLN A 527 11.35 -20.28 -29.61
CA GLN A 527 10.34 -19.35 -30.07
C GLN A 527 9.02 -20.10 -30.09
N VAL A 528 8.21 -19.81 -29.08
CA VAL A 528 6.83 -20.26 -29.04
C VAL A 528 6.17 -19.81 -30.33
N ALA A 529 5.66 -20.76 -31.11
CA ALA A 529 5.03 -20.46 -32.39
C ALA A 529 3.89 -19.46 -32.16
N ALA A 530 3.88 -18.39 -32.97
CA ALA A 530 2.84 -17.37 -32.89
C ALA A 530 1.45 -18.02 -33.03
N PHE A 531 0.50 -17.54 -32.23
CA PHE A 531 -0.87 -18.04 -32.23
C PHE A 531 -1.49 -17.85 -33.61
N ASP A 532 -1.89 -18.95 -34.23
CA ASP A 532 -2.43 -18.95 -35.58
C ASP A 532 -3.91 -18.51 -35.64
N GLY A 533 -4.55 -18.32 -34.48
CA GLY A 533 -5.98 -18.02 -34.33
C GLY A 533 -6.85 -19.23 -33.99
N THR A 534 -6.27 -20.41 -33.74
CA THR A 534 -7.01 -21.64 -33.41
C THR A 534 -6.63 -22.21 -32.04
N GLY A 535 -7.57 -22.19 -31.09
CA GLY A 535 -7.42 -22.86 -29.81
C GLY A 535 -7.87 -24.32 -29.89
N LEU A 536 -6.91 -25.25 -29.94
CA LEU A 536 -7.16 -26.68 -30.09
C LEU A 536 -6.26 -27.50 -29.15
N LEU A 537 -6.81 -28.58 -28.62
CA LEU A 537 -6.04 -29.67 -28.00
C LEU A 537 -5.39 -30.55 -29.09
N ALA A 538 -4.45 -31.41 -28.68
CA ALA A 538 -3.79 -32.37 -29.58
C ALA A 538 -4.77 -33.35 -30.27
N ASP A 539 -5.91 -33.64 -29.65
CA ASP A 539 -6.97 -34.49 -30.20
C ASP A 539 -7.99 -33.73 -31.05
N GLY A 540 -7.78 -32.44 -31.27
CA GLY A 540 -8.68 -31.57 -32.05
C GLY A 540 -9.85 -30.98 -31.27
N THR A 541 -9.96 -31.24 -29.96
CA THR A 541 -10.97 -30.59 -29.11
C THR A 541 -10.77 -29.07 -29.11
N ALA A 542 -11.82 -28.31 -29.44
CA ALA A 542 -11.76 -26.86 -29.49
C ALA A 542 -11.83 -26.24 -28.09
N ILE A 543 -10.87 -25.38 -27.78
CA ILE A 543 -10.81 -24.56 -26.56
C ILE A 543 -10.59 -23.11 -27.00
N PRO A 544 -11.66 -22.30 -27.14
CA PRO A 544 -11.53 -20.90 -27.53
C PRO A 544 -10.55 -20.13 -26.64
N LEU A 545 -9.55 -19.51 -27.29
CA LEU A 545 -8.59 -18.61 -26.65
C LEU A 545 -8.99 -17.17 -26.92
N LEU A 546 -9.36 -16.48 -25.86
CA LEU A 546 -9.95 -15.14 -25.87
C LEU A 546 -8.99 -14.13 -25.22
N ALA A 547 -9.25 -12.85 -25.45
CA ALA A 547 -8.48 -11.77 -24.85
C ALA A 547 -9.21 -11.08 -23.69
N ASN A 548 -8.43 -10.65 -22.69
CA ASN A 548 -8.82 -9.66 -21.70
C ASN A 548 -8.41 -8.27 -22.20
N VAL A 549 -9.35 -7.32 -22.23
CA VAL A 549 -9.11 -5.96 -22.74
C VAL A 549 -9.65 -4.91 -21.77
N GLY A 550 -8.95 -3.79 -21.65
CA GLY A 550 -9.37 -2.62 -20.88
C GLY A 550 -9.87 -1.46 -21.73
N GLY A 551 -9.67 -1.47 -23.05
CA GLY A 551 -10.12 -0.39 -23.93
C GLY A 551 -9.89 -0.68 -25.42
N ALA A 552 -10.13 0.32 -26.27
CA ALA A 552 -10.09 0.16 -27.72
C ALA A 552 -8.69 -0.22 -28.25
N ALA A 553 -7.62 0.36 -27.69
CA ALA A 553 -6.25 0.04 -28.07
C ALA A 553 -5.92 -1.45 -27.80
N ASP A 554 -6.29 -1.95 -26.61
CA ASP A 554 -6.13 -3.37 -26.26
C ASP A 554 -6.93 -4.28 -27.17
N ALA A 555 -8.14 -3.86 -27.57
CA ALA A 555 -8.97 -4.63 -28.49
C ALA A 555 -8.35 -4.74 -29.89
N VAL A 556 -7.74 -3.67 -30.39
CA VAL A 556 -6.99 -3.71 -31.65
C VAL A 556 -5.79 -4.66 -31.53
N ALA A 557 -4.97 -4.50 -30.49
CA ALA A 557 -3.81 -5.36 -30.26
C ALA A 557 -4.20 -6.84 -30.11
N ALA A 558 -5.31 -7.13 -29.41
CA ALA A 558 -5.84 -8.49 -29.28
C ALA A 558 -6.33 -9.08 -30.62
N ALA A 559 -6.94 -8.26 -31.48
CA ALA A 559 -7.36 -8.67 -32.81
C ALA A 559 -6.15 -8.97 -33.71
N GLU A 560 -5.10 -8.14 -33.64
CA GLU A 560 -3.82 -8.36 -34.34
C GLU A 560 -3.11 -9.63 -33.87
N ALA A 561 -3.19 -9.93 -32.57
CA ALA A 561 -2.75 -11.18 -31.96
C ALA A 561 -3.68 -12.37 -32.25
N ARG A 562 -4.69 -12.20 -33.11
CA ARG A 562 -5.62 -13.24 -33.60
C ARG A 562 -6.46 -13.91 -32.50
N ALA A 563 -6.73 -13.22 -31.39
CA ALA A 563 -7.66 -13.72 -30.38
C ALA A 563 -9.01 -14.11 -31.01
N GLN A 564 -9.60 -15.23 -30.57
CA GLN A 564 -10.86 -15.75 -31.15
C GLN A 564 -12.09 -14.93 -30.70
N GLY A 565 -11.90 -14.03 -29.73
CA GLY A 565 -12.89 -13.12 -29.17
C GLY A 565 -12.34 -12.42 -27.94
N ILE A 566 -13.19 -11.70 -27.24
CA ILE A 566 -12.92 -11.11 -25.92
C ILE A 566 -13.71 -11.88 -24.87
N GLY A 567 -13.01 -12.46 -23.89
CA GLY A 567 -13.63 -13.18 -22.77
C GLY A 567 -13.82 -12.29 -21.54
N LEU A 568 -13.17 -11.13 -21.51
CA LEU A 568 -13.37 -10.10 -20.50
C LEU A 568 -13.04 -8.72 -21.08
N PHE A 569 -14.06 -7.90 -21.29
CA PHE A 569 -13.90 -6.46 -21.42
C PHE A 569 -14.18 -5.80 -20.07
N ARG A 570 -13.13 -5.20 -19.50
CA ARG A 570 -13.13 -4.41 -18.28
C ARG A 570 -13.66 -3.00 -18.59
N THR A 571 -14.85 -2.67 -18.08
CA THR A 571 -15.51 -1.39 -18.40
C THR A 571 -15.05 -0.23 -17.52
N GLU A 572 -14.22 -0.50 -16.51
CA GLU A 572 -13.81 0.48 -15.50
C GLU A 572 -13.12 1.70 -16.12
N PHE A 573 -12.32 1.55 -17.19
CA PHE A 573 -11.63 2.68 -17.84
C PHE A 573 -12.58 3.82 -18.30
N CYS A 574 -13.85 3.52 -18.50
CA CYS A 574 -14.84 4.51 -18.90
C CYS A 574 -15.32 5.37 -17.72
N PHE A 575 -15.16 4.86 -16.50
CA PHE A 575 -15.66 5.44 -15.25
C PHE A 575 -14.54 5.94 -14.33
N LEU A 576 -13.36 5.32 -14.36
CA LEU A 576 -12.20 5.70 -13.56
C LEU A 576 -11.66 7.08 -13.98
N ASP A 577 -11.09 7.80 -13.01
CA ASP A 577 -10.57 9.16 -13.16
C ASP A 577 -11.63 10.20 -13.61
N ARG A 578 -12.91 9.96 -13.26
CA ARG A 578 -14.02 10.89 -13.53
C ARG A 578 -14.69 11.33 -12.23
N ALA A 579 -14.92 12.64 -12.11
CA ALA A 579 -15.71 13.24 -11.04
C ALA A 579 -17.19 12.84 -11.09
N GLU A 580 -17.72 12.65 -12.31
CA GLU A 580 -19.14 12.36 -12.57
C GLU A 580 -19.29 11.10 -13.43
N GLU A 581 -20.46 10.46 -13.33
CA GLU A 581 -20.82 9.30 -14.16
C GLU A 581 -20.70 9.66 -15.66
N PRO A 582 -19.99 8.85 -16.47
CA PRO A 582 -19.93 9.05 -17.91
C PRO A 582 -21.33 8.91 -18.51
N THR A 583 -21.69 9.83 -19.41
CA THR A 583 -22.99 9.79 -20.07
C THR A 583 -23.16 8.52 -20.90
N VAL A 584 -24.40 8.08 -21.09
CA VAL A 584 -24.72 6.91 -21.95
C VAL A 584 -24.08 7.05 -23.33
N ALA A 585 -24.05 8.26 -23.91
CA ALA A 585 -23.45 8.49 -25.22
C ALA A 585 -21.92 8.28 -25.23
N GLU A 586 -21.22 8.71 -24.18
CA GLU A 586 -19.78 8.47 -24.02
C GLU A 586 -19.47 6.99 -23.82
N GLN A 587 -20.26 6.31 -22.99
CA GLN A 587 -20.16 4.87 -22.80
C GLN A 587 -20.38 4.11 -24.11
N VAL A 588 -21.40 4.48 -24.91
CA VAL A 588 -21.65 3.90 -26.24
C VAL A 588 -20.43 4.08 -27.13
N ALA A 589 -19.87 5.28 -27.23
CA ALA A 589 -18.70 5.54 -28.07
C ALA A 589 -17.49 4.68 -27.65
N ALA A 590 -17.24 4.58 -26.34
CA ALA A 590 -16.16 3.79 -25.77
C ALA A 590 -16.35 2.27 -26.06
N TYR A 591 -17.56 1.74 -25.85
CA TYR A 591 -17.86 0.33 -26.06
C TYR A 591 -17.83 -0.07 -27.54
N ARG A 592 -18.27 0.82 -28.44
CA ARG A 592 -18.15 0.60 -29.90
C ARG A 592 -16.70 0.46 -30.34
N GLY A 593 -15.79 1.25 -29.77
CA GLY A 593 -14.35 1.14 -30.04
C GLY A 593 -13.76 -0.24 -29.70
N VAL A 594 -14.35 -0.96 -28.73
CA VAL A 594 -13.93 -2.31 -28.34
C VAL A 594 -14.66 -3.41 -29.13
N LEU A 595 -15.94 -3.20 -29.45
CA LEU A 595 -16.74 -4.17 -30.20
C LEU A 595 -16.34 -4.22 -31.69
N ALA A 596 -16.02 -3.09 -32.30
CA ALA A 596 -15.76 -2.99 -33.74
C ALA A 596 -14.62 -3.90 -34.26
N PRO A 597 -13.45 -4.02 -33.58
CA PRO A 597 -12.39 -4.95 -34.00
C PRO A 597 -12.82 -6.43 -34.01
N PHE A 598 -13.87 -6.79 -33.27
CA PHE A 598 -14.34 -8.18 -33.09
C PHE A 598 -15.68 -8.45 -33.81
N ALA A 599 -15.93 -7.79 -34.94
CA ALA A 599 -17.05 -8.10 -35.84
C ALA A 599 -17.24 -9.62 -36.05
N GLY A 600 -18.46 -10.12 -35.79
CA GLY A 600 -18.82 -11.53 -35.90
C GLY A 600 -18.24 -12.46 -34.83
N ARG A 601 -17.42 -11.96 -33.90
CA ARG A 601 -16.77 -12.73 -32.82
C ARG A 601 -17.35 -12.39 -31.45
N LYS A 602 -17.17 -13.30 -30.50
CA LYS A 602 -17.64 -13.15 -29.12
C LYS A 602 -16.96 -11.98 -28.41
N VAL A 603 -17.75 -11.16 -27.72
CA VAL A 603 -17.25 -10.13 -26.78
C VAL A 603 -18.07 -10.18 -25.51
N VAL A 604 -17.42 -10.56 -24.40
CA VAL A 604 -18.03 -10.56 -23.06
C VAL A 604 -17.73 -9.23 -22.37
N VAL A 605 -18.75 -8.41 -22.19
CA VAL A 605 -18.67 -7.16 -21.44
C VAL A 605 -18.96 -7.42 -19.98
N ARG A 606 -18.02 -7.07 -19.10
CA ARG A 606 -18.29 -7.07 -17.66
C ARG A 606 -18.85 -5.71 -17.26
N THR A 607 -19.97 -5.70 -16.56
CA THR A 607 -20.45 -4.45 -15.94
C THR A 607 -19.44 -3.94 -14.91
N LEU A 608 -19.64 -2.70 -14.47
CA LEU A 608 -18.69 -1.98 -13.63
C LEU A 608 -18.31 -2.76 -12.37
N ASP A 609 -17.01 -3.07 -12.21
CA ASP A 609 -16.42 -3.63 -10.99
C ASP A 609 -15.58 -2.58 -10.27
N ALA A 610 -16.28 -1.69 -9.58
CA ALA A 610 -15.69 -0.64 -8.76
C ALA A 610 -15.95 -0.90 -7.27
N GLY A 611 -15.14 -0.29 -6.40
CA GLY A 611 -15.30 -0.34 -4.94
C GLY A 611 -13.98 -0.48 -4.20
N SER A 612 -13.28 -1.62 -4.38
CA SER A 612 -12.10 -1.95 -3.56
C SER A 612 -10.86 -1.11 -3.90
N ASP A 613 -10.04 -1.59 -4.82
CA ASP A 613 -8.83 -0.93 -5.32
C ASP A 613 -9.13 0.15 -6.37
N LYS A 614 -10.42 0.33 -6.69
CA LYS A 614 -10.95 1.15 -7.79
C LYS A 614 -12.26 1.85 -7.40
N PRO A 615 -12.23 2.71 -6.39
CA PRO A 615 -13.43 3.44 -5.96
C PRO A 615 -13.84 4.49 -7.01
N LEU A 616 -15.11 4.87 -6.98
CA LEU A 616 -15.71 5.88 -7.85
C LEU A 616 -16.22 7.04 -6.98
N PRO A 617 -15.71 8.26 -7.17
CA PRO A 617 -16.10 9.41 -6.36
C PRO A 617 -17.62 9.63 -6.25
N PHE A 618 -18.37 9.27 -7.31
CA PHE A 618 -19.81 9.45 -7.41
C PHE A 618 -20.65 8.23 -6.96
N ALA A 619 -20.05 7.09 -6.62
CA ALA A 619 -20.80 5.84 -6.41
C ALA A 619 -20.30 4.91 -5.28
N THR A 620 -19.12 5.13 -4.72
CA THR A 620 -18.56 4.26 -3.67
C THR A 620 -18.32 5.06 -2.39
N ALA A 621 -18.60 4.47 -1.23
CA ALA A 621 -18.29 5.06 0.06
C ALA A 621 -16.77 5.17 0.26
N ALA A 622 -16.30 6.30 0.79
CA ALA A 622 -14.87 6.58 0.94
C ALA A 622 -14.25 5.93 2.19
N ASP A 623 -15.07 5.46 3.13
CA ASP A 623 -14.72 5.11 4.50
C ASP A 623 -15.03 3.65 4.88
N GLU A 624 -15.22 2.77 3.88
CA GLU A 624 -15.45 1.35 4.15
C GLU A 624 -14.18 0.66 4.67
N GLU A 625 -14.24 0.05 5.87
CA GLU A 625 -13.07 -0.58 6.52
C GLU A 625 -12.44 -1.71 5.69
N ASN A 626 -13.28 -2.49 5.00
CA ASN A 626 -12.84 -3.61 4.17
C ASN A 626 -13.47 -3.52 2.77
N PRO A 627 -12.96 -2.63 1.89
CA PRO A 627 -13.56 -2.39 0.57
C PRO A 627 -13.65 -3.66 -0.30
N ALA A 628 -12.72 -4.61 -0.13
CA ALA A 628 -12.76 -5.90 -0.81
C ALA A 628 -13.97 -6.75 -0.41
N LEU A 629 -14.43 -6.68 0.84
CA LEU A 629 -15.58 -7.43 1.36
C LEU A 629 -16.89 -6.62 1.31
N GLY A 630 -16.82 -5.44 0.71
CA GLY A 630 -17.79 -4.36 0.87
C GLY A 630 -18.77 -4.13 -0.28
N VAL A 631 -19.16 -2.86 -0.44
CA VAL A 631 -20.01 -2.37 -1.53
C VAL A 631 -19.18 -2.23 -2.81
N ARG A 632 -18.95 -3.37 -3.49
CA ARG A 632 -18.24 -3.42 -4.77
C ARG A 632 -18.96 -4.21 -5.85
N GLY A 633 -18.54 -4.00 -7.09
CA GLY A 633 -19.08 -4.70 -8.26
C GLY A 633 -20.57 -4.47 -8.44
N LEU A 634 -21.34 -5.54 -8.66
CA LEU A 634 -22.79 -5.45 -8.84
C LEU A 634 -23.48 -4.74 -7.66
N ARG A 635 -22.93 -4.81 -6.45
CA ARG A 635 -23.55 -4.24 -5.24
C ARG A 635 -23.55 -2.71 -5.21
N VAL A 636 -22.70 -2.06 -5.99
CA VAL A 636 -22.75 -0.60 -6.17
C VAL A 636 -24.13 -0.17 -6.70
N SER A 637 -24.76 -1.00 -7.53
CA SER A 637 -26.09 -0.73 -8.08
C SER A 637 -27.22 -0.78 -7.05
N VAL A 638 -26.99 -1.31 -5.85
CA VAL A 638 -28.00 -1.31 -4.77
C VAL A 638 -28.26 0.11 -4.27
N ALA A 639 -27.19 0.88 -4.06
CA ALA A 639 -27.30 2.30 -3.68
C ALA A 639 -27.52 3.20 -4.90
N HIS A 640 -27.02 2.81 -6.07
CA HIS A 640 -27.08 3.59 -7.30
C HIS A 640 -27.67 2.80 -8.49
N PRO A 641 -28.98 2.47 -8.48
CA PRO A 641 -29.59 1.63 -9.53
C PRO A 641 -29.49 2.22 -10.95
N ALA A 642 -29.46 3.55 -11.05
CA ALA A 642 -29.35 4.25 -12.33
C ALA A 642 -28.04 3.93 -13.06
N LEU A 643 -26.93 3.73 -12.34
CA LEU A 643 -25.63 3.39 -12.95
C LEU A 643 -25.71 2.12 -13.79
N LEU A 644 -26.29 1.06 -13.21
CA LEU A 644 -26.44 -0.20 -13.91
C LEU A 644 -27.39 -0.07 -15.10
N ALA A 645 -28.52 0.63 -14.93
CA ALA A 645 -29.48 0.84 -16.00
C ALA A 645 -28.88 1.63 -17.17
N HIS A 646 -28.17 2.73 -16.91
CA HIS A 646 -27.47 3.52 -17.92
C HIS A 646 -26.38 2.71 -18.62
N GLN A 647 -25.61 1.93 -17.87
CA GLN A 647 -24.55 1.08 -18.43
C GLN A 647 -25.13 -0.01 -19.33
N LEU A 648 -26.18 -0.72 -18.90
CA LEU A 648 -26.82 -1.75 -19.72
C LEU A 648 -27.44 -1.14 -21.00
N ALA A 649 -28.05 0.04 -20.90
CA ALA A 649 -28.55 0.76 -22.08
C ALA A 649 -27.42 1.14 -23.05
N ALA A 650 -26.28 1.61 -22.54
CA ALA A 650 -25.11 1.92 -23.35
C ALA A 650 -24.52 0.67 -24.03
N ILE A 651 -24.39 -0.43 -23.30
CA ILE A 651 -23.91 -1.71 -23.82
C ILE A 651 -24.85 -2.23 -24.92
N ALA A 652 -26.17 -2.20 -24.69
CA ALA A 652 -27.16 -2.64 -25.68
C ALA A 652 -27.13 -1.77 -26.95
N ALA A 653 -27.05 -0.45 -26.80
CA ALA A 653 -26.96 0.47 -27.93
C ALA A 653 -25.66 0.29 -28.74
N ALA A 654 -24.51 0.09 -28.06
CA ALA A 654 -23.25 -0.22 -28.72
C ALA A 654 -23.29 -1.58 -29.44
N GLY A 655 -23.88 -2.60 -28.80
CA GLY A 655 -24.08 -3.93 -29.40
C GLY A 655 -24.98 -3.91 -30.63
N ALA A 656 -26.01 -3.08 -30.65
CA ALA A 656 -26.89 -2.90 -31.81
C ALA A 656 -26.22 -2.14 -32.96
N ALA A 657 -25.24 -1.28 -32.66
CA ALA A 657 -24.50 -0.50 -33.64
C ALA A 657 -23.33 -1.26 -34.27
N GLU A 658 -22.87 -2.34 -33.64
CA GLU A 658 -21.73 -3.16 -34.08
C GLU A 658 -22.17 -4.59 -34.38
N SER A 659 -21.27 -5.41 -34.96
CA SER A 659 -21.59 -6.78 -35.38
C SER A 659 -20.94 -7.87 -34.52
N ALA A 660 -20.36 -7.50 -33.39
CA ALA A 660 -19.82 -8.46 -32.43
C ALA A 660 -20.94 -9.28 -31.76
N GLN A 661 -20.64 -10.53 -31.39
CA GLN A 661 -21.55 -11.36 -30.61
C GLN A 661 -21.47 -10.95 -29.14
N LEU A 662 -22.33 -10.00 -28.76
CA LEU A 662 -22.36 -9.40 -27.44
C LEU A 662 -22.89 -10.37 -26.37
N GLU A 663 -22.12 -10.54 -25.30
CA GLU A 663 -22.52 -11.18 -24.05
C GLU A 663 -22.22 -10.24 -22.89
N VAL A 664 -23.03 -10.25 -21.83
CA VAL A 664 -22.84 -9.35 -20.68
C VAL A 664 -22.82 -10.15 -19.39
N MET A 665 -21.91 -9.80 -18.47
CA MET A 665 -21.81 -10.45 -17.16
C MET A 665 -21.64 -9.46 -16.01
N ALA A 666 -22.15 -9.83 -14.83
CA ALA A 666 -21.98 -9.08 -13.60
C ALA A 666 -20.80 -9.61 -12.75
N PRO A 667 -19.98 -8.71 -12.15
CA PRO A 667 -19.00 -9.05 -11.14
C PRO A 667 -19.64 -9.22 -9.74
N MET A 668 -18.91 -9.85 -8.81
CA MET A 668 -19.17 -9.89 -7.37
C MET A 668 -20.53 -10.48 -6.96
N VAL A 669 -21.08 -11.36 -7.79
CA VAL A 669 -22.30 -12.11 -7.47
C VAL A 669 -22.00 -13.15 -6.39
N ALA A 670 -22.86 -13.24 -5.38
CA ALA A 670 -22.78 -14.25 -4.32
C ALA A 670 -24.07 -15.06 -4.15
N THR A 671 -25.21 -14.52 -4.57
CA THR A 671 -26.53 -15.13 -4.39
C THR A 671 -27.26 -15.38 -5.70
N VAL A 672 -28.24 -16.29 -5.67
CA VAL A 672 -29.08 -16.60 -6.84
C VAL A 672 -30.01 -15.44 -7.16
N GLU A 673 -30.45 -14.71 -6.14
CA GLU A 673 -31.27 -13.51 -6.24
C GLU A 673 -30.54 -12.41 -7.01
N GLU A 674 -29.31 -12.07 -6.63
CA GLU A 674 -28.47 -11.10 -7.34
C GLU A 674 -28.32 -11.48 -8.84
N ALA A 675 -28.04 -12.75 -9.13
CA ALA A 675 -27.91 -13.25 -10.50
C ALA A 675 -29.22 -13.16 -11.29
N ARG A 676 -30.36 -13.49 -10.66
CA ARG A 676 -31.69 -13.46 -11.27
C ARG A 676 -32.11 -12.03 -11.60
N ASP A 677 -31.89 -11.10 -10.68
CA ASP A 677 -32.25 -9.70 -10.81
C ASP A 677 -31.40 -9.03 -11.89
N PHE A 678 -30.09 -9.30 -11.89
CA PHE A 678 -29.20 -8.85 -12.97
C PHE A 678 -29.63 -9.40 -14.35
N ALA A 679 -29.95 -10.70 -14.44
CA ALA A 679 -30.44 -11.29 -15.67
C ALA A 679 -31.78 -10.69 -16.13
N ALA A 680 -32.64 -10.26 -15.21
CA ALA A 680 -33.87 -9.54 -15.55
C ALA A 680 -33.56 -8.15 -16.12
N ALA A 681 -32.66 -7.39 -15.49
CA ALA A 681 -32.23 -6.08 -15.97
C ALA A 681 -31.58 -6.15 -17.38
N CYS A 682 -30.74 -7.15 -17.64
CA CYS A 682 -30.17 -7.38 -18.97
C CYS A 682 -31.26 -7.64 -20.03
N ARG A 683 -32.25 -8.48 -19.72
CA ARG A 683 -33.37 -8.76 -20.64
C ARG A 683 -34.20 -7.51 -20.92
N GLU A 684 -34.46 -6.68 -19.90
CA GLU A 684 -35.17 -5.42 -20.05
C GLU A 684 -34.43 -4.43 -20.95
N ALA A 685 -33.09 -4.41 -20.87
CA ALA A 685 -32.22 -3.63 -21.76
C ALA A 685 -32.05 -4.23 -23.17
N GLY A 686 -32.64 -5.40 -23.46
CA GLY A 686 -32.53 -6.07 -24.77
C GLY A 686 -31.27 -6.91 -24.98
N ILE A 687 -30.54 -7.24 -23.91
CA ILE A 687 -29.36 -8.10 -23.94
C ILE A 687 -29.79 -9.57 -23.85
N ALA A 688 -29.52 -10.34 -24.90
CA ALA A 688 -30.02 -11.71 -25.03
C ALA A 688 -29.22 -12.77 -24.25
N ARG A 689 -27.90 -12.58 -24.09
CA ARG A 689 -26.98 -13.55 -23.46
C ARG A 689 -26.38 -12.95 -22.20
N THR A 690 -26.79 -13.49 -21.05
CA THR A 690 -26.37 -12.97 -19.74
C THR A 690 -25.60 -14.02 -18.96
N GLY A 691 -24.50 -13.60 -18.35
CA GLY A 691 -23.68 -14.43 -17.47
C GLY A 691 -23.36 -13.74 -16.16
N ILE A 692 -22.56 -14.40 -15.34
CA ILE A 692 -21.99 -13.83 -14.12
C ILE A 692 -20.53 -14.23 -13.98
N MET A 693 -19.77 -13.42 -13.26
CA MET A 693 -18.46 -13.83 -12.79
C MET A 693 -18.62 -14.66 -11.52
N ILE A 694 -18.08 -15.88 -11.52
CA ILE A 694 -17.90 -16.67 -10.31
C ILE A 694 -16.52 -16.34 -9.75
N GLU A 695 -16.53 -15.43 -8.78
CA GLU A 695 -15.34 -14.97 -8.09
C GLU A 695 -15.51 -14.94 -6.57
N THR A 696 -16.68 -15.33 -6.06
CA THR A 696 -16.93 -15.54 -4.63
C THR A 696 -17.03 -17.04 -4.33
N PRO A 697 -16.53 -17.52 -3.18
CA PRO A 697 -16.68 -18.93 -2.79
C PRO A 697 -18.15 -19.34 -2.70
N ALA A 698 -19.03 -18.43 -2.26
CA ALA A 698 -20.48 -18.64 -2.22
C ALA A 698 -21.05 -18.95 -3.60
N ALA A 699 -20.71 -18.17 -4.62
CA ALA A 699 -21.15 -18.44 -5.99
C ALA A 699 -20.58 -19.74 -6.56
N ALA A 700 -19.33 -20.09 -6.22
CA ALA A 700 -18.76 -21.36 -6.65
C ALA A 700 -19.48 -22.58 -6.04
N LEU A 701 -19.86 -22.50 -4.77
CA LEU A 701 -20.63 -23.55 -4.09
C LEU A 701 -22.08 -23.66 -4.61
N MET A 702 -22.68 -22.53 -5.01
CA MET A 702 -24.05 -22.44 -5.54
C MET A 702 -24.11 -22.50 -7.08
N ALA A 703 -23.05 -22.97 -7.73
CA ALA A 703 -22.92 -22.89 -9.18
C ALA A 703 -24.08 -23.58 -9.93
N ALA A 704 -24.57 -24.71 -9.42
CA ALA A 704 -25.67 -25.46 -10.04
C ALA A 704 -26.97 -24.64 -10.10
N GLU A 705 -27.32 -23.97 -9.00
CA GLU A 705 -28.47 -23.10 -8.90
C GLU A 705 -28.30 -21.83 -9.75
N LEU A 706 -27.09 -21.27 -9.79
CA LEU A 706 -26.78 -20.10 -10.62
C LEU A 706 -26.93 -20.41 -12.11
N PHE A 707 -26.49 -21.58 -12.56
CA PHE A 707 -26.70 -22.02 -13.95
C PHE A 707 -28.17 -22.16 -14.33
N ALA A 708 -29.11 -22.25 -13.39
CA ALA A 708 -30.54 -22.24 -13.70
C ALA A 708 -31.03 -20.86 -14.16
N VAL A 709 -30.33 -19.77 -13.81
CA VAL A 709 -30.77 -18.38 -14.04
C VAL A 709 -29.91 -17.60 -15.04
N VAL A 710 -28.69 -18.06 -15.35
CA VAL A 710 -27.78 -17.42 -16.32
C VAL A 710 -27.39 -18.35 -17.48
N ASP A 711 -26.91 -17.80 -18.60
CA ASP A 711 -26.54 -18.54 -19.81
C ASP A 711 -25.11 -19.09 -19.78
N PHE A 712 -24.21 -18.42 -19.05
CA PHE A 712 -22.80 -18.78 -18.92
C PHE A 712 -22.22 -18.22 -17.62
N VAL A 713 -21.03 -18.71 -17.25
CA VAL A 713 -20.25 -18.13 -16.16
C VAL A 713 -18.79 -17.93 -16.58
N SER A 714 -18.11 -16.99 -15.96
CA SER A 714 -16.65 -16.84 -16.08
C SER A 714 -16.01 -16.84 -14.69
N LEU A 715 -14.93 -17.59 -14.51
CA LEU A 715 -14.20 -17.64 -13.25
C LEU A 715 -13.23 -16.44 -13.16
N GLY A 716 -13.45 -15.59 -12.16
CA GLY A 716 -12.52 -14.53 -11.76
C GLY A 716 -11.53 -15.08 -10.74
N THR A 717 -10.50 -15.80 -11.20
CA THR A 717 -9.63 -16.58 -10.30
C THR A 717 -8.83 -15.73 -9.32
N ASN A 718 -8.55 -14.47 -9.65
CA ASN A 718 -7.82 -13.57 -8.75
C ASN A 718 -8.63 -13.34 -7.46
N ASP A 719 -9.88 -12.90 -7.62
CA ASP A 719 -10.79 -12.62 -6.50
C ASP A 719 -11.27 -13.91 -5.84
N LEU A 720 -11.52 -14.97 -6.61
CA LEU A 720 -11.84 -16.29 -6.07
C LEU A 720 -10.74 -16.78 -5.13
N THR A 721 -9.47 -16.63 -5.51
CA THR A 721 -8.33 -17.01 -4.66
C THR A 721 -8.28 -16.15 -3.41
N GLN A 722 -8.35 -14.83 -3.55
CA GLN A 722 -8.34 -13.88 -2.44
C GLN A 722 -9.39 -14.21 -1.38
N TYR A 723 -10.65 -14.42 -1.78
CA TYR A 723 -11.73 -14.70 -0.82
C TYR A 723 -11.71 -16.14 -0.28
N THR A 724 -11.27 -17.11 -1.08
CA THR A 724 -11.13 -18.50 -0.61
C THR A 724 -10.03 -18.62 0.43
N MET A 725 -8.92 -17.90 0.22
CA MET A 725 -7.74 -17.94 1.06
C MET A 725 -7.72 -16.88 2.15
N ALA A 726 -8.73 -15.99 2.17
CA ALA A 726 -8.81 -14.83 3.06
C ALA A 726 -7.52 -13.99 3.06
N ALA A 727 -6.94 -13.80 1.88
CA ALA A 727 -5.64 -13.17 1.70
C ALA A 727 -5.76 -12.04 0.68
N ASP A 728 -5.59 -10.79 1.11
CA ASP A 728 -5.59 -9.64 0.21
C ASP A 728 -4.43 -9.77 -0.80
N ARG A 729 -4.74 -9.68 -2.09
CA ARG A 729 -3.76 -9.74 -3.17
C ARG A 729 -2.78 -8.57 -3.17
N LEU A 730 -3.15 -7.43 -2.57
CA LEU A 730 -2.30 -6.26 -2.43
C LEU A 730 -1.30 -6.42 -1.27
N SER A 731 -1.53 -7.38 -0.38
CA SER A 731 -0.66 -7.65 0.77
C SER A 731 0.53 -8.53 0.38
N ALA A 732 1.71 -7.91 0.23
CA ALA A 732 2.95 -8.60 -0.12
C ALA A 732 3.30 -9.78 0.83
N PRO A 733 3.16 -9.66 2.17
CA PRO A 733 3.40 -10.78 3.09
C PRO A 733 2.51 -12.00 2.85
N LEU A 734 1.34 -11.83 2.23
CA LEU A 734 0.37 -12.89 1.96
C LEU A 734 0.47 -13.46 0.55
N GLY A 735 1.48 -13.06 -0.24
CA GLY A 735 1.62 -13.47 -1.64
C GLY A 735 1.57 -14.98 -1.89
N ALA A 736 2.12 -15.79 -0.98
CA ALA A 736 2.09 -17.27 -1.09
C ALA A 736 0.67 -17.87 -0.99
N LEU A 737 -0.27 -17.18 -0.33
CA LEU A 737 -1.66 -17.60 -0.24
C LEU A 737 -2.43 -17.27 -1.53
N ASN A 738 -1.97 -16.30 -2.33
CA ASN A 738 -2.61 -15.87 -3.56
C ASN A 738 -2.21 -16.70 -4.80
N ASP A 739 -1.70 -17.91 -4.60
CA ASP A 739 -1.32 -18.83 -5.66
C ASP A 739 -2.56 -19.50 -6.30
N PRO A 740 -2.79 -19.39 -7.62
CA PRO A 740 -3.95 -20.03 -8.25
C PRO A 740 -3.93 -21.57 -8.17
N TRP A 741 -2.79 -22.16 -7.84
CA TRP A 741 -2.64 -23.61 -7.62
C TRP A 741 -3.07 -24.07 -6.22
N GLN A 742 -3.58 -23.17 -5.36
CA GLN A 742 -4.10 -23.56 -4.06
C GLN A 742 -5.18 -24.65 -4.21
N PRO A 743 -5.05 -25.82 -3.53
CA PRO A 743 -5.99 -26.92 -3.71
C PRO A 743 -7.45 -26.56 -3.40
N ALA A 744 -7.69 -25.63 -2.47
CA ALA A 744 -9.04 -25.13 -2.17
C ALA A 744 -9.66 -24.42 -3.39
N VAL A 745 -8.90 -23.57 -4.06
CA VAL A 745 -9.33 -22.84 -5.26
C VAL A 745 -9.59 -23.81 -6.42
N LEU A 746 -8.68 -24.76 -6.65
CA LEU A 746 -8.85 -25.78 -7.69
C LEU A 746 -10.11 -26.63 -7.47
N ARG A 747 -10.45 -26.96 -6.22
CA ARG A 747 -11.69 -27.69 -5.89
C ARG A 747 -12.95 -26.86 -6.17
N LEU A 748 -12.92 -25.55 -5.90
CA LEU A 748 -14.03 -24.66 -6.25
C LEU A 748 -14.19 -24.55 -7.77
N ILE A 749 -13.09 -24.41 -8.52
CA ILE A 749 -13.12 -24.43 -10.00
C ILE A 749 -13.70 -25.77 -10.51
N ALA A 750 -13.31 -26.90 -9.91
CA ALA A 750 -13.85 -28.21 -10.24
C ALA A 750 -15.36 -28.30 -10.04
N ALA A 751 -15.86 -27.78 -8.91
CA ALA A 751 -17.29 -27.76 -8.60
C ALA A 751 -18.09 -26.95 -9.63
N VAL A 752 -17.55 -25.78 -10.03
CA VAL A 752 -18.16 -24.92 -11.06
C VAL A 752 -18.14 -25.61 -12.43
N GLY A 753 -17.02 -26.22 -12.81
CA GLY A 753 -16.90 -26.94 -14.08
C GLY A 753 -17.85 -28.13 -14.17
N GLU A 754 -18.00 -28.89 -13.09
CA GLU A 754 -18.97 -30.00 -13.01
C GLU A 754 -20.42 -29.50 -13.12
N ALA A 755 -20.75 -28.39 -12.43
CA ALA A 755 -22.07 -27.77 -12.53
C ALA A 755 -22.35 -27.27 -13.96
N GLY A 756 -21.38 -26.65 -14.62
CA GLY A 756 -21.50 -26.18 -16.01
C GLY A 756 -21.71 -27.32 -16.99
N ARG A 757 -20.94 -28.41 -16.82
CA ARG A 757 -21.09 -29.64 -17.61
C ARG A 757 -22.47 -30.28 -17.42
N ALA A 758 -22.96 -30.35 -16.18
CA ALA A 758 -24.29 -30.87 -15.86
C ALA A 758 -25.41 -30.02 -16.47
N ALA A 759 -25.24 -28.69 -16.50
CA ALA A 759 -26.19 -27.76 -17.11
C ALA A 759 -26.05 -27.65 -18.64
N GLY A 760 -24.99 -28.18 -19.24
CA GLY A 760 -24.67 -28.00 -20.65
C GLY A 760 -24.35 -26.54 -21.02
N LYS A 761 -23.83 -25.76 -20.06
CA LYS A 761 -23.56 -24.32 -20.21
C LYS A 761 -22.05 -24.03 -20.10
N PRO A 762 -21.54 -23.03 -20.85
CA PRO A 762 -20.12 -22.75 -20.90
C PRO A 762 -19.60 -22.13 -19.59
N VAL A 763 -18.40 -22.55 -19.23
CA VAL A 763 -17.58 -22.02 -18.12
C VAL A 763 -16.32 -21.41 -18.74
N GLY A 764 -16.11 -20.11 -18.56
CA GLY A 764 -14.87 -19.42 -18.92
C GLY A 764 -13.94 -19.22 -17.73
N VAL A 765 -12.69 -18.86 -18.00
CA VAL A 765 -11.75 -18.29 -17.00
C VAL A 765 -11.21 -16.99 -17.57
N CYS A 766 -11.27 -15.90 -16.81
CA CYS A 766 -10.73 -14.59 -17.22
C CYS A 766 -9.73 -13.98 -16.22
N GLY A 767 -9.49 -14.65 -15.08
CA GLY A 767 -8.37 -14.29 -14.20
C GLY A 767 -7.01 -14.69 -14.78
N GLU A 768 -5.93 -14.31 -14.12
CA GLU A 768 -4.56 -14.54 -14.61
C GLU A 768 -4.23 -16.02 -14.81
N ALA A 769 -4.88 -16.90 -14.06
CA ALA A 769 -4.80 -18.35 -14.22
C ALA A 769 -5.15 -18.83 -15.64
N GLY A 770 -6.00 -18.10 -16.38
CA GLY A 770 -6.33 -18.43 -17.77
C GLY A 770 -5.17 -18.25 -18.75
N GLY A 771 -4.17 -17.45 -18.38
CA GLY A 771 -2.97 -17.17 -19.17
C GLY A 771 -1.74 -17.99 -18.77
N ASP A 772 -1.86 -18.90 -17.79
CA ASP A 772 -0.80 -19.80 -17.32
C ASP A 772 -0.78 -21.08 -18.18
N PRO A 773 0.28 -21.33 -18.98
CA PRO A 773 0.36 -22.52 -19.83
C PRO A 773 0.38 -23.83 -19.04
N ALA A 774 0.99 -23.88 -17.85
CA ALA A 774 1.04 -25.08 -17.03
C ALA A 774 -0.33 -25.40 -16.41
N LEU A 775 -1.09 -24.37 -16.02
CA LEU A 775 -2.41 -24.52 -15.40
C LEU A 775 -3.54 -24.67 -16.43
N ALA A 776 -3.40 -24.16 -17.66
CA ALA A 776 -4.42 -24.23 -18.69
C ALA A 776 -4.97 -25.66 -18.96
N PRO A 777 -4.14 -26.71 -19.12
CA PRO A 777 -4.64 -28.09 -19.25
C PRO A 777 -5.44 -28.57 -18.04
N VAL A 778 -5.04 -28.15 -16.83
CA VAL A 778 -5.75 -28.48 -15.59
C VAL A 778 -7.13 -27.84 -15.60
N LEU A 779 -7.24 -26.55 -15.92
CA LEU A 779 -8.51 -25.83 -16.01
C LEU A 779 -9.46 -26.49 -17.02
N VAL A 780 -8.96 -26.84 -18.21
CA VAL A 780 -9.74 -27.57 -19.22
C VAL A 780 -10.21 -28.92 -18.66
N GLY A 781 -9.34 -29.66 -17.97
CA GLY A 781 -9.67 -30.93 -17.33
C GLY A 781 -10.70 -30.81 -16.19
N LEU A 782 -10.75 -29.66 -15.52
CA LEU A 782 -11.74 -29.32 -14.50
C LEU A 782 -13.10 -28.90 -15.08
N GLY A 783 -13.24 -28.81 -16.40
CA GLY A 783 -14.50 -28.48 -17.08
C GLY A 783 -14.59 -27.06 -17.63
N VAL A 784 -13.48 -26.31 -17.66
CA VAL A 784 -13.43 -25.00 -18.33
C VAL A 784 -13.50 -25.17 -19.84
N THR A 785 -14.36 -24.36 -20.47
CA THR A 785 -14.68 -24.43 -21.90
C THR A 785 -14.06 -23.31 -22.74
N SER A 786 -13.51 -22.26 -22.11
CA SER A 786 -12.76 -21.19 -22.79
C SER A 786 -11.79 -20.50 -21.84
N LEU A 787 -10.66 -20.02 -22.36
CA LEU A 787 -9.63 -19.32 -21.59
C LEU A 787 -9.47 -17.90 -22.12
N SER A 788 -9.50 -16.91 -21.23
CA SER A 788 -9.33 -15.49 -21.57
C SER A 788 -8.12 -14.91 -20.83
N MET A 789 -7.23 -14.25 -21.57
CA MET A 789 -5.91 -13.85 -21.09
C MET A 789 -5.39 -12.58 -21.78
N THR A 790 -4.23 -12.07 -21.35
CA THR A 790 -3.55 -10.99 -22.10
C THR A 790 -3.03 -11.50 -23.45
N ALA A 791 -3.00 -10.65 -24.48
CA ALA A 791 -2.62 -11.04 -25.84
C ALA A 791 -1.27 -11.79 -25.93
N ARG A 792 -0.28 -11.37 -25.13
CA ARG A 792 1.04 -12.02 -25.02
C ARG A 792 1.04 -13.47 -24.51
N SER A 793 -0.02 -13.88 -23.81
CA SER A 793 -0.13 -15.24 -23.27
C SER A 793 -0.69 -16.24 -24.28
N LEU A 794 -1.32 -15.75 -25.36
CA LEU A 794 -2.00 -16.59 -26.36
C LEU A 794 -1.06 -17.62 -26.99
N ASP A 795 0.14 -17.19 -27.37
CA ASP A 795 1.14 -18.05 -28.01
C ASP A 795 1.51 -19.23 -27.10
N ARG A 796 1.83 -18.93 -25.83
CA ARG A 796 2.31 -19.92 -24.85
C ARG A 796 1.23 -20.90 -24.46
N VAL A 797 0.02 -20.41 -24.20
CA VAL A 797 -1.12 -21.27 -23.85
C VAL A 797 -1.53 -22.13 -25.04
N SER A 798 -1.62 -21.56 -26.25
CA SER A 798 -1.90 -22.33 -27.48
C SER A 798 -0.87 -23.43 -27.71
N ALA A 799 0.42 -23.10 -27.59
CA ALA A 799 1.49 -24.08 -27.78
C ALA A 799 1.36 -25.25 -26.80
N ARG A 800 1.07 -24.98 -25.52
CA ARG A 800 0.90 -26.04 -24.51
C ARG A 800 -0.37 -26.87 -24.72
N LEU A 801 -1.50 -26.24 -25.05
CA LEU A 801 -2.75 -26.98 -25.30
C LEU A 801 -2.62 -27.95 -26.49
N ARG A 802 -1.86 -27.58 -27.53
CA ARG A 802 -1.62 -28.45 -28.69
C ARG A 802 -0.78 -29.69 -28.40
N THR A 803 -0.12 -29.78 -27.26
CA THR A 803 0.66 -30.96 -26.87
C THR A 803 -0.13 -31.96 -26.02
N VAL A 804 -1.34 -31.61 -25.58
CA VAL A 804 -2.12 -32.41 -24.63
C VAL A 804 -3.49 -32.76 -25.20
N THR A 805 -4.01 -33.95 -24.87
CA THR A 805 -5.37 -34.36 -25.23
C THR A 805 -6.37 -33.99 -24.14
N ALA A 806 -7.68 -34.13 -24.42
CA ALA A 806 -8.71 -33.96 -23.39
C ALA A 806 -8.57 -34.97 -22.25
N GLU A 807 -8.04 -36.17 -22.53
CA GLU A 807 -7.74 -37.18 -21.50
C GLU A 807 -6.54 -36.77 -20.63
N ASP A 808 -5.49 -36.21 -21.21
CA ASP A 808 -4.35 -35.68 -20.45
C ASP A 808 -4.78 -34.53 -19.54
N CYS A 809 -5.65 -33.65 -20.03
CA CYS A 809 -6.26 -32.59 -19.23
C CYS A 809 -7.00 -33.16 -18.01
N ARG A 810 -7.85 -34.19 -18.20
CA ARG A 810 -8.55 -34.86 -17.09
C ARG A 810 -7.59 -35.51 -16.09
N ARG A 811 -6.54 -36.17 -16.56
CA ARG A 811 -5.51 -36.77 -15.70
C ARG A 811 -4.75 -35.71 -14.91
N ALA A 812 -4.39 -34.59 -15.53
CA ALA A 812 -3.76 -33.47 -14.86
C ALA A 812 -4.66 -32.85 -13.79
N ALA A 813 -5.94 -32.64 -14.12
CA ALA A 813 -6.95 -32.18 -13.16
C ALA A 813 -7.07 -33.11 -11.95
N ALA A 814 -7.16 -34.43 -12.16
CA ALA A 814 -7.20 -35.40 -11.07
C ALA A 814 -5.94 -35.37 -10.19
N ALA A 815 -4.76 -35.23 -10.79
CA ALA A 815 -3.49 -35.12 -10.06
C ALA A 815 -3.42 -33.82 -9.23
N ALA A 816 -3.83 -32.69 -9.80
CA ALA A 816 -3.87 -31.41 -9.10
C ALA A 816 -4.82 -31.43 -7.90
N LEU A 817 -6.02 -32.01 -8.06
CA LEU A 817 -7.02 -32.13 -6.98
C LEU A 817 -6.58 -33.09 -5.85
N GLY A 818 -5.71 -34.04 -6.17
CA GLY A 818 -5.14 -35.01 -5.22
C GLY A 818 -4.00 -34.48 -4.35
N ALA A 819 -3.45 -33.30 -4.67
CA ALA A 819 -2.36 -32.69 -3.92
C ALA A 819 -2.84 -31.97 -2.64
N ALA A 820 -1.97 -31.89 -1.63
CA ALA A 820 -2.26 -31.18 -0.39
C ALA A 820 -1.76 -29.73 -0.41
N THR A 821 -0.83 -29.39 -1.29
CA THR A 821 -0.26 -28.04 -1.43
C THR A 821 -0.17 -27.59 -2.89
N ALA A 822 -0.05 -26.28 -3.13
CA ALA A 822 0.14 -25.71 -4.46
C ALA A 822 1.42 -26.24 -5.16
N ALA A 823 2.51 -26.41 -4.41
CA ALA A 823 3.77 -26.94 -4.92
C ALA A 823 3.66 -28.42 -5.33
N GLU A 824 2.99 -29.23 -4.51
CA GLU A 824 2.68 -30.63 -4.84
C GLU A 824 1.77 -30.72 -6.06
N ALA A 825 0.76 -29.85 -6.18
CA ALA A 825 -0.16 -29.82 -7.33
C ALA A 825 0.62 -29.57 -8.63
N ARG A 826 1.51 -28.57 -8.66
CA ARG A 826 2.38 -28.30 -9.82
C ARG A 826 3.26 -29.49 -10.17
N SER A 827 3.90 -30.09 -9.16
CA SER A 827 4.80 -31.22 -9.35
C SER A 827 4.06 -32.47 -9.84
N ALA A 828 2.86 -32.75 -9.31
CA ALA A 828 2.01 -33.86 -9.73
C ALA A 828 1.53 -33.68 -11.18
N VAL A 829 1.13 -32.46 -11.57
CA VAL A 829 0.73 -32.15 -12.95
C VAL A 829 1.90 -32.26 -13.92
N ALA A 830 3.06 -31.72 -13.57
CA ALA A 830 4.27 -31.85 -14.39
C ALA A 830 4.65 -33.33 -14.62
N ALA A 831 4.52 -34.18 -13.60
CA ALA A 831 4.77 -35.62 -13.75
C ALA A 831 3.77 -36.32 -14.68
N VAL A 832 2.53 -35.82 -14.77
CA VAL A 832 1.47 -36.38 -15.63
C VAL A 832 1.62 -35.95 -17.08
N LEU A 833 1.96 -34.68 -17.31
CA LEU A 833 1.97 -34.07 -18.64
C LEU A 833 3.34 -34.08 -19.32
N GLY A 834 4.41 -34.38 -18.57
CA GLY A 834 5.79 -34.11 -19.00
C GLY A 834 6.00 -32.61 -19.26
#